data_AF-A0ABD7BJK2-F1
#
_entry.id   AF-A0ABD7BJK2-F1
#
_cell.length_a   1.000
_cell.length_b   1.000
_cell.length_c   1.000
_cell.angle_alpha   90.00
_cell.angle_beta   90.00
_cell.angle_gamma   90.00
#
_symmetry.space_group_name_H-M   'P 1'
#
loop_
_entity.id
_entity.type
_entity.pdbx_description
1 polymer ?
#
loop_
_entity_poly.entity_id
_entity_poly.type
_entity_poly.pdbx_seq_one_letter_code
_entity_poly.pdbx_strand_id
1 'polypeptide(L)'
;MLLGLNQLKKTKDEFLTELADLAKAPTTLIFIDTNILSYLFKLHAAARQEFFDWAAVAISENRFYLPAWCAGEYLARVRENQLSSYTPKGKGDQQAKALEAMLDTASLFVDDAVLRSTSFTGSRAEYLAGFRAAINELSTFTQAFKHQFDPDKIHAEIETFLGPVVLDSPIAQICDRAAKEGPSRIEHRLPPGFRDEAKPENRLGDLIIWLEILGYSKTRREDFTHVLFLTNDEKSDWVYAPAKRLDEGRKGRRPVPNTAPVLKIIDPRLVSEFKQEVGREHVEICTLSTLVQGLSKTDPTVVGQLAAAIQIELVASDGLAAEVTIAGSEEPIAEAVEEQAAVAEPEAPEVAAEAPAQAEPEQPRAPVQAAPEANEVLANALSLAIQMTGLRDAEYQSDGPDELSEIISSLRSHNWYIQNPAITKLASISEKEFPATSWFVLGRNIYQAACGNAQKAMDFIANLDNSLRRFPEPVSKYILAGILYEIYFDSQGALRQTAKAGSIVKPLSLVAKEGYEDVRAFIRLKLDEANANLFFYPGDDQKRMIIVQSEPEEGAGDESDKKRVLTSVTLQGREILVDVVPENHDWYSRYRAAYRTKDLLDDISTSLTTPLWALEMTVEPLVSVNARFAVPAGRVLYPTAVLTPVEE
;
A
#
# COMPACT_ATOMS: atom_id res chain seq x y z
N MET A 1 -1.52 -28.66 -23.63
CA MET A 1 -1.61 -29.29 -22.30
C MET A 1 -0.21 -29.60 -21.80
N LEU A 2 0.08 -29.28 -20.53
CA LEU A 2 1.38 -29.54 -19.87
C LEU A 2 1.22 -30.68 -18.85
N LEU A 3 2.30 -31.44 -18.58
CA LEU A 3 2.34 -32.52 -17.58
C LEU A 3 2.50 -31.98 -16.13
N GLY A 4 1.74 -30.94 -15.80
CA GLY A 4 1.87 -30.18 -14.56
C GLY A 4 3.11 -29.27 -14.52
N LEU A 5 3.06 -28.23 -13.69
CA LEU A 5 4.18 -27.34 -13.41
C LEU A 5 4.65 -27.57 -11.97
N ASN A 6 5.57 -28.52 -11.76
CA ASN A 6 6.14 -28.75 -10.42
C ASN A 6 6.93 -27.53 -9.90
N GLN A 7 7.48 -26.73 -10.82
CA GLN A 7 8.22 -25.51 -10.52
C GLN A 7 7.77 -24.36 -11.44
N LEU A 8 7.34 -23.25 -10.85
CA LEU A 8 7.21 -21.96 -11.52
C LEU A 8 8.62 -21.46 -11.90
N LYS A 9 8.85 -21.22 -13.20
CA LYS A 9 10.15 -20.74 -13.72
C LYS A 9 10.34 -19.22 -13.60
N LYS A 10 9.66 -18.60 -12.64
CA LYS A 10 9.64 -17.16 -12.37
C LYS A 10 9.90 -16.95 -10.89
N THR A 11 10.59 -15.87 -10.55
CA THR A 11 10.65 -15.37 -9.16
C THR A 11 9.30 -14.76 -8.78
N LYS A 12 9.12 -14.43 -7.49
CA LYS A 12 7.94 -13.65 -7.07
C LYS A 12 7.89 -12.29 -7.77
N ASP A 13 9.04 -11.67 -7.93
CA ASP A 13 9.16 -10.32 -8.49
C ASP A 13 8.89 -10.29 -9.99
N GLU A 14 9.41 -11.26 -10.75
CA GLU A 14 9.06 -11.44 -12.16
C GLU A 14 7.56 -11.63 -12.34
N PHE A 15 6.95 -12.56 -11.58
CA PHE A 15 5.53 -12.87 -11.67
C PHE A 15 4.61 -11.66 -11.34
N LEU A 16 4.97 -10.85 -10.35
CA LEU A 16 4.22 -9.64 -9.98
C LEU A 16 4.38 -8.51 -11.00
N THR A 17 5.59 -8.30 -11.52
CA THR A 17 5.85 -7.30 -12.56
C THR A 17 5.10 -7.65 -13.84
N GLU A 18 5.20 -8.90 -14.31
CA GLU A 18 4.46 -9.36 -15.50
C GLU A 18 2.94 -9.17 -15.38
N LEU A 19 2.33 -9.46 -14.23
CA LEU A 19 0.89 -9.22 -14.03
C LEU A 19 0.52 -7.73 -14.07
N ALA A 20 1.40 -6.85 -13.59
CA ALA A 20 1.21 -5.42 -13.67
C ALA A 20 1.36 -4.91 -15.12
N ASP A 21 2.36 -5.41 -15.83
CA ASP A 21 2.63 -5.08 -17.23
C ASP A 21 1.49 -5.58 -18.13
N LEU A 22 0.96 -6.78 -17.90
CA LEU A 22 -0.23 -7.31 -18.58
C LEU A 22 -1.45 -6.42 -18.34
N ALA A 23 -1.70 -5.98 -17.10
CA ALA A 23 -2.82 -5.08 -16.79
C ALA A 23 -2.67 -3.68 -17.44
N LYS A 24 -1.43 -3.20 -17.59
CA LYS A 24 -1.10 -1.92 -18.26
C LYS A 24 -1.11 -2.02 -19.79
N ALA A 25 -0.79 -3.17 -20.37
CA ALA A 25 -0.59 -3.31 -21.81
C ALA A 25 -1.88 -3.06 -22.62
N PRO A 26 -1.85 -2.22 -23.67
CA PRO A 26 -3.03 -1.86 -24.46
C PRO A 26 -3.59 -3.03 -25.30
N THR A 27 -2.85 -4.13 -25.42
CA THR A 27 -3.28 -5.36 -26.13
C THR A 27 -3.68 -6.51 -25.18
N THR A 28 -3.98 -6.21 -23.93
CA THR A 28 -4.57 -7.17 -22.97
C THR A 28 -6.04 -6.87 -22.76
N LEU A 29 -6.92 -7.85 -23.05
CA LEU A 29 -8.33 -7.77 -22.62
C LEU A 29 -8.44 -8.16 -21.14
N ILE A 30 -9.12 -7.34 -20.34
CA ILE A 30 -9.36 -7.55 -18.92
C ILE A 30 -10.84 -7.88 -18.72
N PHE A 31 -11.14 -8.99 -18.04
CA PHE A 31 -12.49 -9.38 -17.63
C PHE A 31 -12.58 -9.47 -16.11
N ILE A 32 -13.70 -9.08 -15.51
CA ILE A 32 -13.90 -9.11 -14.05
C ILE A 32 -15.03 -10.05 -13.60
N ASP A 33 -14.86 -10.66 -12.43
CA ASP A 33 -15.83 -11.55 -11.79
C ASP A 33 -16.85 -10.79 -10.90
N THR A 34 -18.06 -11.34 -10.73
CA THR A 34 -19.05 -10.90 -9.73
C THR A 34 -18.46 -10.72 -8.34
N ASN A 35 -17.51 -11.58 -7.95
CA ASN A 35 -16.87 -11.51 -6.65
C ASN A 35 -16.00 -10.24 -6.50
N ILE A 36 -15.47 -9.66 -7.58
CA ILE A 36 -14.80 -8.36 -7.58
C ILE A 36 -15.81 -7.23 -7.30
N LEU A 37 -16.99 -7.27 -7.94
CA LEU A 37 -18.07 -6.31 -7.64
C LEU A 37 -18.49 -6.38 -6.17
N SER A 38 -18.64 -7.60 -5.62
CA SER A 38 -18.93 -7.80 -4.20
C SER A 38 -17.82 -7.29 -3.26
N TYR A 39 -16.57 -7.32 -3.73
CA TYR A 39 -15.41 -6.86 -2.97
C TYR A 39 -15.43 -5.34 -2.74
N LEU A 40 -15.93 -4.58 -3.71
CA LEU A 40 -16.01 -3.11 -3.60
C LEU A 40 -16.86 -2.66 -2.40
N PHE A 41 -17.88 -3.43 -1.98
CA PHE A 41 -18.69 -3.14 -0.80
C PHE A 41 -17.95 -3.28 0.53
N LYS A 42 -16.75 -3.89 0.54
CA LYS A 42 -15.84 -3.93 1.70
C LYS A 42 -14.92 -2.71 1.77
N LEU A 43 -14.67 -2.05 0.63
CA LEU A 43 -13.68 -1.01 0.48
C LEU A 43 -14.22 0.37 0.84
N HIS A 44 -13.39 1.17 1.53
CA HIS A 44 -13.66 2.60 1.74
C HIS A 44 -13.59 3.38 0.41
N ALA A 45 -14.28 4.53 0.37
CA ALA A 45 -14.53 5.26 -0.88
C ALA A 45 -13.25 5.66 -1.66
N ALA A 46 -12.13 5.91 -0.97
CA ALA A 46 -10.87 6.22 -1.64
C ALA A 46 -10.24 5.00 -2.33
N ALA A 47 -10.24 3.82 -1.67
CA ALA A 47 -9.80 2.57 -2.28
C ALA A 47 -10.69 2.14 -3.46
N ARG A 48 -12.01 2.42 -3.41
CA ARG A 48 -12.90 2.23 -4.57
C ARG A 48 -12.58 3.20 -5.70
N GLN A 49 -12.32 4.47 -5.40
CA GLN A 49 -11.94 5.46 -6.42
C GLN A 49 -10.63 5.06 -7.11
N GLU A 50 -9.60 4.58 -6.40
CA GLU A 50 -8.37 4.05 -7.02
C GLU A 50 -8.64 2.86 -7.96
N PHE A 51 -9.54 1.94 -7.59
CA PHE A 51 -9.96 0.86 -8.48
C PHE A 51 -10.68 1.38 -9.73
N PHE A 52 -11.62 2.33 -9.59
CA PHE A 52 -12.32 2.93 -10.72
C PHE A 52 -11.40 3.79 -11.60
N ASP A 53 -10.44 4.53 -11.03
CA ASP A 53 -9.46 5.33 -11.75
C ASP A 53 -8.50 4.43 -12.56
N TRP A 54 -8.09 3.28 -12.02
CA TRP A 54 -7.34 2.27 -12.78
C TRP A 54 -8.19 1.64 -13.90
N ALA A 55 -9.43 1.24 -13.61
CA ALA A 55 -10.32 0.65 -14.60
C ALA A 55 -10.64 1.62 -15.74
N ALA A 56 -10.90 2.90 -15.43
CA ALA A 56 -11.27 3.93 -16.39
C ALA A 56 -10.25 4.08 -17.54
N VAL A 57 -8.95 3.91 -17.27
CA VAL A 57 -7.89 3.90 -18.31
C VAL A 57 -8.14 2.74 -19.29
N ALA A 58 -8.25 1.51 -18.79
CA ALA A 58 -8.47 0.32 -19.61
C ALA A 58 -9.88 0.28 -20.27
N ILE A 59 -10.85 1.00 -19.72
CA ILE A 59 -12.16 1.26 -20.34
C ILE A 59 -12.00 2.23 -21.52
N SER A 60 -11.27 3.34 -21.34
CA SER A 60 -11.03 4.32 -22.42
C SER A 60 -10.23 3.75 -23.59
N GLU A 61 -9.37 2.77 -23.30
CA GLU A 61 -8.60 1.99 -24.29
C GLU A 61 -9.41 0.82 -24.90
N ASN A 62 -10.71 0.73 -24.60
CA ASN A 62 -11.65 -0.31 -25.07
C ASN A 62 -11.10 -1.74 -24.88
N ARG A 63 -10.69 -2.07 -23.65
CA ARG A 63 -10.11 -3.39 -23.32
C ARG A 63 -10.47 -3.93 -21.93
N PHE A 64 -11.42 -3.31 -21.22
CA PHE A 64 -11.89 -3.74 -19.90
C PHE A 64 -13.39 -4.05 -19.94
N TYR A 65 -13.80 -5.21 -19.42
CA TYR A 65 -15.16 -5.74 -19.58
C TYR A 65 -15.71 -6.46 -18.34
N LEU A 66 -17.02 -6.37 -18.17
CA LEU A 66 -17.80 -7.15 -17.21
C LEU A 66 -18.64 -8.19 -18.00
N PRO A 67 -18.38 -9.50 -17.86
CA PRO A 67 -19.20 -10.54 -18.49
C PRO A 67 -20.68 -10.38 -18.08
N ALA A 68 -21.59 -10.57 -19.03
CA ALA A 68 -23.02 -10.43 -18.84
C ALA A 68 -23.58 -11.43 -17.84
N TRP A 69 -22.96 -12.62 -17.71
CA TRP A 69 -23.30 -13.54 -16.63
C TRP A 69 -23.00 -12.93 -15.25
N CYS A 70 -21.80 -12.36 -15.07
CA CYS A 70 -21.41 -11.69 -13.82
C CYS A 70 -22.33 -10.50 -13.49
N ALA A 71 -22.68 -9.70 -14.50
CA ALA A 71 -23.65 -8.62 -14.36
C ALA A 71 -25.05 -9.13 -13.95
N GLY A 72 -25.48 -10.28 -14.49
CA GLY A 72 -26.73 -10.94 -14.15
C GLY A 72 -26.78 -11.47 -12.72
N GLU A 73 -25.71 -12.10 -12.25
CA GLU A 73 -25.56 -12.55 -10.85
C GLU A 73 -25.61 -11.37 -9.88
N TYR A 74 -24.91 -10.27 -10.19
CA TYR A 74 -24.97 -9.04 -9.40
C TYR A 74 -26.39 -8.44 -9.39
N LEU A 75 -27.02 -8.33 -10.56
CA LEU A 75 -28.38 -7.81 -10.71
C LEU A 75 -29.43 -8.64 -9.95
N ALA A 76 -29.26 -9.96 -9.83
CA ALA A 76 -30.13 -10.78 -8.98
C ALA A 76 -30.12 -10.28 -7.52
N ARG A 77 -28.94 -10.01 -6.96
CA ARG A 77 -28.79 -9.47 -5.59
C ARG A 77 -29.28 -8.04 -5.43
N VAL A 78 -29.20 -7.21 -6.47
CA VAL A 78 -29.89 -5.90 -6.50
C VAL A 78 -31.41 -6.11 -6.36
N ARG A 79 -31.99 -6.96 -7.22
CA ARG A 79 -33.45 -7.20 -7.28
C ARG A 79 -34.02 -7.89 -6.03
N GLU A 80 -33.21 -8.69 -5.35
CA GLU A 80 -33.54 -9.32 -4.07
C GLU A 80 -33.30 -8.40 -2.86
N ASN A 81 -32.83 -7.16 -3.07
CA ASN A 81 -32.42 -6.21 -2.04
C ASN A 81 -31.38 -6.76 -1.05
N GLN A 82 -30.39 -7.48 -1.57
CA GLN A 82 -29.35 -8.18 -0.82
C GLN A 82 -27.97 -7.49 -0.89
N LEU A 83 -27.86 -6.26 -1.40
CA LEU A 83 -26.57 -5.55 -1.46
C LEU A 83 -25.93 -5.34 -0.08
N SER A 84 -26.76 -5.19 0.97
CA SER A 84 -26.33 -5.17 2.37
C SER A 84 -25.73 -6.50 2.89
N SER A 85 -25.78 -7.58 2.09
CA SER A 85 -25.06 -8.83 2.38
C SER A 85 -23.57 -8.78 2.00
N TYR A 86 -23.18 -7.85 1.11
CA TYR A 86 -21.78 -7.64 0.71
C TYR A 86 -21.03 -6.68 1.63
N THR A 87 -21.73 -5.83 2.39
CA THR A 87 -21.08 -4.88 3.30
C THR A 87 -20.60 -5.57 4.60
N PRO A 88 -19.46 -5.15 5.18
CA PRO A 88 -18.99 -5.66 6.46
C PRO A 88 -20.01 -5.48 7.59
N LYS A 89 -20.49 -6.59 8.15
CA LYS A 89 -21.44 -6.60 9.27
C LYS A 89 -20.76 -6.08 10.55
N GLY A 90 -21.11 -4.85 10.95
CA GLY A 90 -20.57 -4.20 12.13
C GLY A 90 -20.82 -4.99 13.42
N LYS A 91 -19.76 -5.61 13.98
CA LYS A 91 -19.81 -6.33 15.27
C LYS A 91 -19.76 -5.40 16.50
N GLY A 92 -19.62 -4.08 16.30
CA GLY A 92 -19.39 -3.09 17.38
C GLY A 92 -20.39 -3.18 18.53
N ASP A 93 -21.69 -3.33 18.26
CA ASP A 93 -22.72 -3.44 19.29
C ASP A 93 -22.70 -4.77 20.07
N GLN A 94 -22.08 -5.84 19.53
CA GLN A 94 -21.79 -7.06 20.29
C GLN A 94 -20.53 -6.89 21.15
N GLN A 95 -19.50 -6.23 20.60
CA GLN A 95 -18.22 -6.01 21.27
C GLN A 95 -18.37 -5.05 22.47
N ALA A 96 -19.16 -3.98 22.32
CA ALA A 96 -19.51 -3.08 23.43
C ALA A 96 -20.21 -3.83 24.58
N LYS A 97 -21.21 -4.66 24.27
CA LYS A 97 -21.94 -5.47 25.28
C LYS A 97 -21.05 -6.52 25.95
N ALA A 98 -20.07 -7.08 25.24
CA ALA A 98 -19.10 -7.99 25.84
C ALA A 98 -18.21 -7.27 26.87
N LEU A 99 -17.81 -6.03 26.60
CA LEU A 99 -17.03 -5.21 27.53
C LEU A 99 -17.86 -4.71 28.72
N GLU A 100 -19.13 -4.36 28.52
CA GLU A 100 -20.07 -4.09 29.61
C GLU A 100 -20.24 -5.32 30.51
N ALA A 101 -20.41 -6.52 29.94
CA ALA A 101 -20.48 -7.77 30.70
C ALA A 101 -19.17 -8.10 31.43
N MET A 102 -18.01 -7.74 30.87
CA MET A 102 -16.72 -7.83 31.58
C MET A 102 -16.64 -6.88 32.77
N LEU A 103 -17.09 -5.62 32.63
CA LEU A 103 -17.17 -4.66 33.73
C LEU A 103 -18.13 -5.14 34.84
N ASP A 104 -19.30 -5.63 34.48
CA ASP A 104 -20.27 -6.18 35.43
C ASP A 104 -19.67 -7.40 36.15
N THR A 105 -18.99 -8.30 35.43
CA THR A 105 -18.29 -9.45 36.02
C THR A 105 -17.18 -9.01 36.97
N ALA A 106 -16.33 -8.07 36.58
CA ALA A 106 -15.28 -7.50 37.43
C ALA A 106 -15.86 -6.86 38.70
N SER A 107 -17.03 -6.21 38.61
CA SER A 107 -17.69 -5.61 39.77
C SER A 107 -18.09 -6.63 40.85
N LEU A 108 -18.27 -7.92 40.50
CA LEU A 108 -18.66 -8.98 41.43
C LEU A 108 -17.52 -9.49 42.31
N PHE A 109 -16.27 -9.46 41.83
CA PHE A 109 -15.13 -10.10 42.52
C PHE A 109 -13.90 -9.20 42.77
N VAL A 110 -13.76 -8.06 42.07
CA VAL A 110 -12.62 -7.16 42.31
C VAL A 110 -12.84 -6.38 43.60
N ASP A 111 -11.89 -6.51 44.53
CA ASP A 111 -11.79 -5.73 45.77
C ASP A 111 -10.38 -5.15 45.97
N ASP A 112 -10.18 -4.38 47.04
CA ASP A 112 -8.89 -3.75 47.32
C ASP A 112 -7.79 -4.75 47.73
N ALA A 113 -8.11 -6.03 48.01
CA ALA A 113 -7.12 -7.07 48.26
C ALA A 113 -6.67 -7.72 46.94
N VAL A 114 -7.60 -7.98 46.02
CA VAL A 114 -7.32 -8.41 44.64
C VAL A 114 -6.44 -7.38 43.93
N LEU A 115 -6.80 -6.09 44.00
CA LEU A 115 -6.04 -5.03 43.33
C LEU A 115 -4.58 -4.91 43.81
N ARG A 116 -4.29 -5.15 45.09
CA ARG A 116 -2.92 -5.17 45.64
C ARG A 116 -2.02 -6.29 45.08
N SER A 117 -2.60 -7.30 44.43
CA SER A 117 -1.85 -8.34 43.71
C SER A 117 -1.62 -8.00 42.23
N THR A 118 -1.96 -6.78 41.80
CA THR A 118 -1.83 -6.30 40.42
C THR A 118 -0.98 -5.03 40.34
N SER A 119 -0.69 -4.56 39.13
CA SER A 119 -0.03 -3.27 38.88
C SER A 119 -0.95 -2.04 39.03
N PHE A 120 -2.23 -2.21 39.42
CA PHE A 120 -3.16 -1.10 39.58
C PHE A 120 -2.98 -0.41 40.94
N THR A 121 -2.70 0.89 40.94
CA THR A 121 -2.33 1.68 42.13
C THR A 121 -3.49 2.43 42.81
N GLY A 122 -4.69 2.43 42.22
CA GLY A 122 -5.89 3.08 42.76
C GLY A 122 -6.80 2.15 43.56
N SER A 123 -7.85 2.71 44.14
CA SER A 123 -8.92 1.98 44.83
C SER A 123 -9.84 1.21 43.88
N ARG A 124 -10.65 0.29 44.42
CA ARG A 124 -11.76 -0.36 43.69
C ARG A 124 -12.69 0.62 42.98
N ALA A 125 -12.94 1.80 43.57
CA ALA A 125 -13.79 2.81 42.96
C ALA A 125 -13.15 3.42 41.70
N GLU A 126 -11.86 3.75 41.77
CA GLU A 126 -11.09 4.28 40.64
C GLU A 126 -10.88 3.22 39.55
N TYR A 127 -10.69 1.95 39.93
CA TYR A 127 -10.63 0.83 38.98
C TYR A 127 -11.91 0.72 38.14
N LEU A 128 -13.08 0.64 38.78
CA LEU A 128 -14.36 0.50 38.08
C LEU A 128 -14.73 1.77 37.29
N ALA A 129 -14.35 2.96 37.79
CA ALA A 129 -14.51 4.22 37.06
C ALA A 129 -13.62 4.27 35.81
N GLY A 130 -12.34 3.89 35.94
CA GLY A 130 -11.39 3.85 34.82
C GLY A 130 -11.76 2.82 33.76
N PHE A 131 -12.21 1.62 34.17
CA PHE A 131 -12.73 0.60 33.25
C PHE A 131 -13.96 1.14 32.48
N ARG A 132 -14.90 1.79 33.17
CA ARG A 132 -16.08 2.40 32.52
C ARG A 132 -15.70 3.58 31.61
N ALA A 133 -14.71 4.38 31.98
CA ALA A 133 -14.16 5.42 31.12
C ALA A 133 -13.55 4.83 29.84
N ALA A 134 -12.75 3.78 29.94
CA ALA A 134 -12.19 3.08 28.78
C ALA A 134 -13.26 2.48 27.85
N ILE A 135 -14.37 1.94 28.39
CA ILE A 135 -15.52 1.51 27.59
C ILE A 135 -16.15 2.72 26.86
N ASN A 136 -16.37 3.84 27.56
CA ASN A 136 -16.95 5.04 26.96
C ASN A 136 -16.04 5.64 25.88
N GLU A 137 -14.73 5.72 26.11
CA GLU A 137 -13.73 6.19 25.14
C GLU A 137 -13.69 5.28 23.91
N LEU A 138 -13.58 3.96 24.11
CA LEU A 138 -13.65 2.98 23.02
C LEU A 138 -14.96 3.10 22.24
N SER A 139 -16.07 3.39 22.94
CA SER A 139 -17.38 3.56 22.30
C SER A 139 -17.39 4.69 21.27
N THR A 140 -16.56 5.74 21.43
CA THR A 140 -16.46 6.83 20.45
C THR A 140 -15.94 6.32 19.11
N PHE A 141 -14.91 5.46 19.14
CA PHE A 141 -14.37 4.81 17.95
C PHE A 141 -15.35 3.76 17.39
N THR A 142 -16.02 2.97 18.24
CA THR A 142 -16.98 1.96 17.75
C THR A 142 -18.27 2.54 17.19
N GLN A 143 -18.61 3.83 17.42
CA GLN A 143 -19.72 4.46 16.70
C GLN A 143 -19.48 4.45 15.18
N ALA A 144 -18.22 4.48 14.72
CA ALA A 144 -17.90 4.37 13.29
C ALA A 144 -18.41 3.05 12.69
N PHE A 145 -18.45 1.95 13.45
CA PHE A 145 -19.01 0.67 12.99
C PHE A 145 -20.55 0.65 12.88
N LYS A 146 -21.24 1.70 13.34
CA LYS A 146 -22.67 1.93 13.06
C LYS A 146 -22.89 2.68 11.74
N HIS A 147 -21.87 3.40 11.26
CA HIS A 147 -21.90 3.95 9.91
C HIS A 147 -21.60 2.81 8.92
N GLN A 148 -22.65 2.10 8.54
CA GLN A 148 -22.58 1.09 7.48
C GLN A 148 -22.31 1.79 6.14
N PHE A 149 -21.62 1.08 5.24
CA PHE A 149 -21.56 1.46 3.84
C PHE A 149 -22.99 1.52 3.26
N ASP A 150 -23.34 2.69 2.74
CA ASP A 150 -24.54 2.92 1.93
C ASP A 150 -24.48 2.02 0.67
N PRO A 151 -25.30 0.96 0.58
CA PRO A 151 -25.20 0.00 -0.52
C PRO A 151 -25.71 0.59 -1.83
N ASP A 152 -26.68 1.51 -1.77
CA ASP A 152 -27.29 2.15 -2.93
C ASP A 152 -26.31 3.14 -3.56
N LYS A 153 -25.56 3.88 -2.73
CA LYS A 153 -24.44 4.71 -3.20
C LYS A 153 -23.33 3.87 -3.86
N ILE A 154 -22.92 2.75 -3.26
CA ILE A 154 -21.89 1.88 -3.86
C ILE A 154 -22.42 1.26 -5.16
N HIS A 155 -23.69 0.90 -5.23
CA HIS A 155 -24.33 0.46 -6.47
C HIS A 155 -24.31 1.55 -7.54
N ALA A 156 -24.63 2.81 -7.21
CA ALA A 156 -24.60 3.92 -8.16
C ALA A 156 -23.17 4.20 -8.68
N GLU A 157 -22.15 4.08 -7.81
CA GLU A 157 -20.74 4.13 -8.21
C GLU A 157 -20.40 2.99 -9.21
N ILE A 158 -20.80 1.74 -8.90
CA ILE A 158 -20.60 0.57 -9.77
C ILE A 158 -21.35 0.70 -11.11
N GLU A 159 -22.60 1.15 -11.09
CA GLU A 159 -23.42 1.34 -12.29
C GLU A 159 -22.81 2.40 -13.22
N THR A 160 -22.37 3.53 -12.65
CA THR A 160 -21.76 4.63 -13.40
C THR A 160 -20.46 4.21 -14.10
N PHE A 161 -19.58 3.49 -13.41
CA PHE A 161 -18.25 3.13 -13.94
C PHE A 161 -18.22 1.81 -14.72
N LEU A 162 -19.02 0.82 -14.32
CA LEU A 162 -18.93 -0.56 -14.84
C LEU A 162 -20.16 -1.02 -15.64
N GLY A 163 -21.30 -0.32 -15.52
CA GLY A 163 -22.48 -0.55 -16.35
C GLY A 163 -22.21 -0.41 -17.87
N PRO A 164 -21.48 0.62 -18.34
CA PRO A 164 -21.17 0.80 -19.76
C PRO A 164 -20.28 -0.27 -20.40
N VAL A 165 -19.68 -1.18 -19.60
CA VAL A 165 -18.76 -2.23 -20.08
C VAL A 165 -19.27 -3.65 -19.83
N VAL A 166 -20.57 -3.80 -19.54
CA VAL A 166 -21.27 -5.09 -19.59
C VAL A 166 -21.28 -5.58 -21.05
N LEU A 167 -20.91 -6.85 -21.27
CA LEU A 167 -20.92 -7.44 -22.61
C LEU A 167 -22.34 -7.64 -23.16
N ASP A 168 -22.54 -7.43 -24.46
CA ASP A 168 -23.77 -7.85 -25.16
C ASP A 168 -23.64 -9.32 -25.62
N SER A 169 -23.63 -10.22 -24.64
CA SER A 169 -23.39 -11.65 -24.85
C SER A 169 -24.69 -12.45 -25.04
N PRO A 170 -24.71 -13.48 -25.91
CA PRO A 170 -25.88 -14.32 -26.15
C PRO A 170 -26.06 -15.36 -25.03
N ILE A 171 -26.26 -14.90 -23.78
CA ILE A 171 -26.26 -15.70 -22.55
C ILE A 171 -27.12 -16.97 -22.65
N ALA A 172 -28.31 -16.90 -23.26
CA ALA A 172 -29.16 -18.08 -23.45
C ALA A 172 -28.45 -19.20 -24.23
N GLN A 173 -27.69 -18.87 -25.28
CA GLN A 173 -26.93 -19.84 -26.08
C GLN A 173 -25.71 -20.39 -25.31
N ILE A 174 -25.10 -19.56 -24.46
CA ILE A 174 -23.97 -19.95 -23.61
C ILE A 174 -24.45 -20.90 -22.50
N CYS A 175 -25.59 -20.62 -21.87
CA CYS A 175 -26.28 -21.55 -20.95
C CYS A 175 -26.63 -22.87 -21.65
N ASP A 176 -27.13 -22.81 -22.88
CA ASP A 176 -27.43 -23.98 -23.71
C ASP A 176 -26.19 -24.83 -24.02
N ARG A 177 -25.00 -24.23 -24.11
CA ARG A 177 -23.71 -24.93 -24.25
C ARG A 177 -23.27 -25.51 -22.92
N ALA A 178 -23.28 -24.72 -21.85
CA ALA A 178 -22.91 -25.13 -20.50
C ALA A 178 -23.77 -26.30 -19.99
N ALA A 179 -25.08 -26.32 -20.28
CA ALA A 179 -25.98 -27.41 -19.91
C ALA A 179 -25.67 -28.74 -20.62
N LYS A 180 -25.07 -28.70 -21.82
CA LYS A 180 -24.69 -29.88 -22.62
C LYS A 180 -23.31 -30.42 -22.22
N GLU A 181 -22.35 -29.54 -21.94
CA GLU A 181 -20.99 -29.94 -21.56
C GLU A 181 -20.82 -30.19 -20.05
N GLY A 182 -21.48 -29.38 -19.22
CA GLY A 182 -21.31 -29.30 -17.77
C GLY A 182 -21.37 -30.63 -17.02
N PRO A 183 -22.37 -31.50 -17.24
CA PRO A 183 -22.44 -32.81 -16.57
C PRO A 183 -21.19 -33.67 -16.80
N SER A 184 -20.68 -33.69 -18.05
CA SER A 184 -19.47 -34.43 -18.40
C SER A 184 -18.21 -33.76 -17.83
N ARG A 185 -18.15 -32.42 -17.81
CA ARG A 185 -17.05 -31.67 -17.17
C ARG A 185 -16.97 -31.97 -15.66
N ILE A 186 -18.10 -32.02 -14.96
CA ILE A 186 -18.18 -32.36 -13.53
C ILE A 186 -17.69 -33.79 -13.30
N GLU A 187 -18.27 -34.77 -14.00
CA GLU A 187 -17.91 -36.20 -13.90
C GLU A 187 -16.40 -36.44 -14.10
N HIS A 188 -15.82 -35.84 -15.14
CA HIS A 188 -14.41 -36.00 -15.51
C HIS A 188 -13.46 -35.01 -14.83
N ARG A 189 -13.99 -34.13 -13.95
CA ARG A 189 -13.25 -33.06 -13.27
C ARG A 189 -12.47 -32.15 -14.23
N LEU A 190 -13.08 -31.83 -15.36
CA LEU A 190 -12.57 -30.87 -16.34
C LEU A 190 -12.98 -29.45 -15.93
N PRO A 191 -12.05 -28.48 -15.89
CA PRO A 191 -12.34 -27.15 -15.39
C PRO A 191 -13.12 -26.28 -16.39
N PRO A 192 -13.68 -25.14 -15.93
CA PRO A 192 -13.89 -24.76 -14.53
C PRO A 192 -15.27 -25.21 -14.03
N GLY A 193 -15.55 -25.02 -12.73
CA GLY A 193 -16.87 -25.26 -12.12
C GLY A 193 -17.13 -26.67 -11.58
N PHE A 194 -16.22 -27.65 -11.72
CA PHE A 194 -16.42 -28.99 -11.14
C PHE A 194 -16.36 -29.00 -9.60
N ARG A 195 -15.88 -27.93 -8.96
CA ARG A 195 -15.98 -27.73 -7.50
C ARG A 195 -17.37 -27.32 -7.01
N ASP A 196 -18.24 -26.85 -7.91
CA ASP A 196 -19.53 -26.25 -7.57
C ASP A 196 -20.74 -27.18 -7.75
N GLU A 197 -20.50 -28.48 -8.00
CA GLU A 197 -21.53 -29.53 -8.12
C GLU A 197 -22.55 -29.53 -6.96
N ALA A 198 -22.09 -29.23 -5.74
CA ALA A 198 -22.91 -29.22 -4.54
C ALA A 198 -23.78 -27.95 -4.36
N LYS A 199 -23.65 -26.93 -5.23
CA LYS A 199 -24.50 -25.73 -5.17
C LYS A 199 -25.92 -26.07 -5.69
N PRO A 200 -27.00 -25.69 -4.97
CA PRO A 200 -28.36 -25.96 -5.42
C PRO A 200 -28.72 -25.18 -6.69
N GLU A 201 -28.18 -23.97 -6.80
CA GLU A 201 -28.36 -23.03 -7.91
C GLU A 201 -26.99 -22.59 -8.44
N ASN A 202 -26.94 -22.07 -9.67
CA ASN A 202 -25.72 -21.56 -10.30
C ASN A 202 -24.50 -22.53 -10.35
N ARG A 203 -24.74 -23.85 -10.33
CA ARG A 203 -23.68 -24.88 -10.37
C ARG A 203 -22.81 -24.89 -11.64
N LEU A 204 -23.14 -24.06 -12.64
CA LEU A 204 -22.45 -23.93 -13.92
C LEU A 204 -21.96 -22.49 -14.18
N GLY A 205 -22.08 -21.56 -13.22
CA GLY A 205 -21.73 -20.14 -13.41
C GLY A 205 -20.30 -19.95 -13.90
N ASP A 206 -19.33 -20.55 -13.20
CA ASP A 206 -17.91 -20.59 -13.58
C ASP A 206 -17.69 -21.02 -15.04
N LEU A 207 -18.42 -22.05 -15.51
CA LEU A 207 -18.34 -22.54 -16.88
C LEU A 207 -18.99 -21.56 -17.87
N ILE A 208 -20.10 -20.91 -17.51
CA ILE A 208 -20.77 -19.91 -18.35
C ILE A 208 -19.86 -18.68 -18.53
N ILE A 209 -19.23 -18.19 -17.45
CA ILE A 209 -18.24 -17.09 -17.49
C ILE A 209 -17.06 -17.46 -18.39
N TRP A 210 -16.51 -18.67 -18.25
CA TRP A 210 -15.42 -19.16 -19.10
C TRP A 210 -15.79 -19.24 -20.58
N LEU A 211 -16.97 -19.78 -20.89
CA LEU A 211 -17.49 -19.87 -22.26
C LEU A 211 -17.78 -18.48 -22.86
N GLU A 212 -18.19 -17.50 -22.04
CA GLU A 212 -18.38 -16.12 -22.44
C GLU A 212 -17.05 -15.44 -22.79
N ILE A 213 -16.03 -15.57 -21.91
CA ILE A 213 -14.67 -15.07 -22.15
C ILE A 213 -14.08 -15.69 -23.42
N LEU A 214 -14.22 -17.01 -23.62
CA LEU A 214 -13.81 -17.69 -24.85
C LEU A 214 -14.52 -17.14 -26.09
N GLY A 215 -15.83 -16.92 -26.01
CA GLY A 215 -16.63 -16.38 -27.12
C GLY A 215 -16.18 -14.98 -27.54
N TYR A 216 -16.04 -14.06 -26.58
CA TYR A 216 -15.63 -12.67 -26.85
C TYR A 216 -14.15 -12.56 -27.26
N SER A 217 -13.27 -13.38 -26.68
CA SER A 217 -11.88 -13.48 -27.12
C SER A 217 -11.76 -14.03 -28.55
N LYS A 218 -12.70 -14.85 -29.00
CA LYS A 218 -12.72 -15.40 -30.35
C LYS A 218 -13.18 -14.39 -31.40
N THR A 219 -14.06 -13.43 -31.05
CA THR A 219 -14.48 -12.35 -31.96
C THR A 219 -13.43 -11.25 -32.08
N ARG A 220 -12.77 -10.86 -30.99
CA ARG A 220 -11.72 -9.82 -30.98
C ARG A 220 -10.30 -10.32 -31.31
N ARG A 221 -10.17 -11.54 -31.85
CA ARG A 221 -8.91 -12.29 -31.98
C ARG A 221 -7.68 -11.50 -32.47
N GLU A 222 -7.86 -10.55 -33.39
CA GLU A 222 -6.76 -9.78 -33.99
C GLU A 222 -6.40 -8.48 -33.23
N ASP A 223 -7.24 -8.07 -32.27
CA ASP A 223 -7.08 -6.81 -31.52
C ASP A 223 -6.18 -6.96 -30.27
N PHE A 224 -5.98 -8.19 -29.78
CA PHE A 224 -5.28 -8.47 -28.52
C PHE A 224 -4.21 -9.56 -28.65
N THR A 225 -3.28 -9.53 -27.69
CA THR A 225 -2.21 -10.52 -27.53
C THR A 225 -2.37 -11.38 -26.28
N HIS A 226 -3.06 -10.86 -25.25
CA HIS A 226 -3.27 -11.50 -23.95
C HIS A 226 -4.71 -11.31 -23.43
N VAL A 227 -5.14 -12.20 -22.54
CA VAL A 227 -6.33 -12.04 -21.70
C VAL A 227 -5.95 -12.15 -20.22
N LEU A 228 -6.52 -11.27 -19.40
CA LEU A 228 -6.41 -11.29 -17.95
C LEU A 228 -7.80 -11.39 -17.32
N PHE A 229 -8.08 -12.50 -16.62
CA PHE A 229 -9.30 -12.66 -15.84
C PHE A 229 -9.04 -12.31 -14.36
N LEU A 230 -9.75 -11.29 -13.86
CA LEU A 230 -9.63 -10.79 -12.50
C LEU A 230 -10.75 -11.39 -11.64
N THR A 231 -10.38 -12.34 -10.77
CA THR A 231 -11.29 -13.02 -9.85
C THR A 231 -10.58 -13.35 -8.53
N ASN A 232 -11.28 -13.16 -7.42
CA ASN A 232 -10.83 -13.62 -6.10
C ASN A 232 -11.19 -15.10 -5.84
N ASP A 233 -11.71 -15.83 -6.83
CA ASP A 233 -11.91 -17.28 -6.75
C ASP A 233 -10.59 -18.01 -7.03
N GLU A 234 -10.10 -18.74 -6.02
CA GLU A 234 -8.87 -19.52 -6.09
C GLU A 234 -9.12 -21.04 -5.91
N LYS A 235 -10.31 -21.53 -6.29
CA LYS A 235 -10.57 -22.98 -6.32
C LYS A 235 -9.58 -23.71 -7.24
N SER A 236 -9.33 -24.98 -6.94
CA SER A 236 -8.40 -25.84 -7.71
C SER A 236 -8.89 -26.26 -9.11
N ASP A 237 -9.97 -25.66 -9.61
CA ASP A 237 -10.50 -25.80 -10.97
C ASP A 237 -10.48 -24.47 -11.75
N TRP A 238 -10.09 -23.36 -11.12
CA TRP A 238 -9.61 -22.16 -11.80
C TRP A 238 -8.08 -22.09 -11.83
N VAL A 239 -7.46 -22.36 -10.67
CA VAL A 239 -6.03 -22.11 -10.46
C VAL A 239 -5.26 -23.37 -10.06
N TYR A 240 -3.98 -23.36 -10.40
CA TYR A 240 -2.99 -24.37 -10.05
C TYR A 240 -1.79 -23.71 -9.33
N ALA A 241 -1.34 -24.34 -8.24
CA ALA A 241 -0.20 -23.87 -7.44
C ALA A 241 1.03 -24.78 -7.67
N PRO A 242 2.08 -24.31 -8.37
CA PRO A 242 3.36 -25.02 -8.45
C PRO A 242 3.97 -25.25 -7.06
N ALA A 243 4.49 -26.44 -6.78
CA ALA A 243 5.07 -26.75 -5.46
C ALA A 243 6.36 -25.94 -5.16
N LYS A 244 7.08 -25.53 -6.21
CA LYS A 244 8.27 -24.68 -6.13
C LYS A 244 8.13 -23.44 -7.01
N ARG A 245 8.83 -22.37 -6.66
CA ARG A 245 9.09 -21.20 -7.54
C ARG A 245 10.60 -20.93 -7.64
N LEU A 246 11.02 -20.02 -8.52
CA LEU A 246 12.38 -19.49 -8.45
C LEU A 246 12.49 -18.39 -7.38
N ASP A 247 13.73 -18.13 -6.99
CA ASP A 247 14.12 -17.12 -6.02
C ASP A 247 15.52 -16.59 -6.42
N GLU A 248 15.71 -15.27 -6.35
CA GLU A 248 16.94 -14.59 -6.81
C GLU A 248 17.82 -14.26 -5.59
N GLY A 249 18.72 -15.18 -5.24
CA GLY A 249 19.63 -15.01 -4.11
C GLY A 249 21.00 -14.44 -4.52
N ARG A 250 21.80 -13.99 -3.54
CA ARG A 250 23.21 -13.55 -3.74
C ARG A 250 24.12 -14.57 -4.47
N LYS A 251 23.68 -15.83 -4.65
CA LYS A 251 24.40 -16.89 -5.38
C LYS A 251 23.68 -17.34 -6.68
N GLY A 252 22.79 -16.49 -7.21
CA GLY A 252 22.01 -16.76 -8.42
C GLY A 252 20.64 -17.40 -8.16
N ARG A 253 19.95 -17.73 -9.26
CA ARG A 253 18.57 -18.26 -9.25
C ARG A 253 18.52 -19.69 -8.73
N ARG A 254 17.67 -19.94 -7.73
CA ARG A 254 17.46 -21.26 -7.12
C ARG A 254 15.98 -21.60 -6.97
N PRO A 255 15.58 -22.90 -7.02
CA PRO A 255 14.23 -23.31 -6.65
C PRO A 255 13.99 -23.22 -5.14
N VAL A 256 12.86 -22.66 -4.72
CA VAL A 256 12.40 -22.59 -3.32
C VAL A 256 10.95 -23.09 -3.20
N PRO A 257 10.48 -23.49 -2.00
CA PRO A 257 9.06 -23.78 -1.75
C PRO A 257 8.16 -22.58 -2.09
N ASN A 258 6.98 -22.84 -2.63
CA ASN A 258 6.01 -21.82 -3.00
C ASN A 258 4.97 -21.63 -1.87
N THR A 259 5.37 -21.00 -0.76
CA THR A 259 4.57 -20.97 0.49
C THR A 259 4.18 -19.59 1.01
N ALA A 260 4.99 -18.54 0.79
CA ALA A 260 4.78 -17.23 1.41
C ALA A 260 5.03 -16.05 0.44
N PRO A 261 4.00 -15.56 -0.27
CA PRO A 261 2.70 -16.20 -0.50
C PRO A 261 2.84 -17.42 -1.44
N VAL A 262 1.78 -18.21 -1.53
CA VAL A 262 1.61 -19.23 -2.57
C VAL A 262 1.26 -18.52 -3.88
N LEU A 263 2.16 -18.52 -4.86
CA LEU A 263 1.88 -18.02 -6.20
C LEU A 263 1.09 -19.06 -6.99
N LYS A 264 -0.04 -18.65 -7.57
CA LYS A 264 -0.94 -19.50 -8.35
C LYS A 264 -1.01 -18.98 -9.79
N ILE A 265 -1.19 -19.90 -10.72
CA ILE A 265 -1.39 -19.63 -12.15
C ILE A 265 -2.73 -20.24 -12.59
N ILE A 266 -3.24 -19.87 -13.75
CA ILE A 266 -4.42 -20.53 -14.33
C ILE A 266 -4.17 -22.04 -14.54
N ASP A 267 -5.21 -22.87 -14.42
CA ASP A 267 -5.10 -24.31 -14.69
C ASP A 267 -4.60 -24.55 -16.14
N PRO A 268 -3.50 -25.29 -16.37
CA PRO A 268 -2.96 -25.54 -17.71
C PRO A 268 -3.89 -26.27 -18.71
N ARG A 269 -5.04 -26.76 -18.25
CA ARG A 269 -6.12 -27.31 -19.09
C ARG A 269 -6.96 -26.17 -19.71
N LEU A 270 -7.26 -25.12 -18.95
CA LEU A 270 -7.95 -23.91 -19.44
C LEU A 270 -7.11 -23.20 -20.51
N VAL A 271 -5.81 -23.02 -20.28
CA VAL A 271 -4.86 -22.50 -21.30
C VAL A 271 -4.88 -23.35 -22.57
N SER A 272 -4.96 -24.67 -22.41
CA SER A 272 -4.99 -25.61 -23.54
C SER A 272 -6.32 -25.59 -24.30
N GLU A 273 -7.43 -25.25 -23.65
CA GLU A 273 -8.75 -25.03 -24.27
C GLU A 273 -8.80 -23.67 -24.98
N PHE A 274 -8.34 -22.60 -24.33
CA PHE A 274 -8.25 -21.26 -24.90
C PHE A 274 -7.42 -21.24 -26.19
N LYS A 275 -6.29 -21.97 -26.22
CA LYS A 275 -5.52 -22.18 -27.45
C LYS A 275 -6.33 -22.84 -28.57
N GLN A 276 -7.15 -23.83 -28.26
CA GLN A 276 -7.92 -24.59 -29.26
C GLN A 276 -9.11 -23.78 -29.80
N GLU A 277 -9.80 -23.03 -28.94
CA GLU A 277 -10.97 -22.24 -29.32
C GLU A 277 -10.62 -20.88 -29.94
N VAL A 278 -9.64 -20.16 -29.37
CA VAL A 278 -9.29 -18.77 -29.73
C VAL A 278 -8.08 -18.71 -30.66
N GLY A 279 -7.14 -19.65 -30.53
CA GLY A 279 -5.88 -19.69 -31.31
C GLY A 279 -4.76 -18.78 -30.81
N ARG A 280 -4.87 -18.27 -29.57
CA ARG A 280 -3.82 -17.56 -28.82
C ARG A 280 -3.46 -18.42 -27.59
N GLU A 281 -2.22 -18.38 -27.11
CA GLU A 281 -1.81 -19.17 -25.92
C GLU A 281 -1.92 -18.39 -24.60
N HIS A 282 -2.01 -17.06 -24.64
CA HIS A 282 -1.84 -16.23 -23.45
C HIS A 282 -3.19 -15.81 -22.85
N VAL A 283 -3.64 -16.59 -21.88
CA VAL A 283 -4.70 -16.25 -20.94
C VAL A 283 -4.15 -16.49 -19.54
N GLU A 284 -4.32 -15.52 -18.65
CA GLU A 284 -3.88 -15.59 -17.26
C GLU A 284 -5.02 -15.17 -16.32
N ILE A 285 -4.90 -15.55 -15.05
CA ILE A 285 -5.88 -15.29 -14.00
C ILE A 285 -5.18 -14.69 -12.78
N CYS A 286 -5.80 -13.73 -12.10
CA CYS A 286 -5.24 -13.16 -10.88
C CYS A 286 -6.33 -12.71 -9.90
N THR A 287 -5.99 -12.72 -8.61
CA THR A 287 -6.81 -12.07 -7.58
C THR A 287 -6.57 -10.56 -7.57
N LEU A 288 -7.52 -9.80 -7.06
CA LEU A 288 -7.35 -8.36 -6.83
C LEU A 288 -6.14 -8.08 -5.92
N SER A 289 -5.87 -8.95 -4.93
CA SER A 289 -4.68 -8.84 -4.10
C SER A 289 -3.39 -9.01 -4.88
N THR A 290 -3.29 -10.02 -5.76
CA THR A 290 -2.09 -10.26 -6.57
C THR A 290 -1.88 -9.14 -7.59
N LEU A 291 -2.95 -8.71 -8.27
CA LEU A 291 -2.91 -7.58 -9.20
C LEU A 291 -2.46 -6.30 -8.51
N VAL A 292 -3.08 -5.93 -7.38
CA VAL A 292 -2.75 -4.70 -6.65
C VAL A 292 -1.34 -4.75 -6.05
N GLN A 293 -0.83 -5.94 -5.68
CA GLN A 293 0.58 -6.08 -5.27
C GLN A 293 1.55 -5.92 -6.46
N GLY A 294 1.18 -6.34 -7.67
CA GLY A 294 1.95 -6.09 -8.89
C GLY A 294 1.94 -4.62 -9.31
N LEU A 295 0.76 -4.02 -9.37
CA LEU A 295 0.60 -2.57 -9.62
C LEU A 295 1.41 -1.77 -8.59
N SER A 296 1.27 -2.09 -7.30
CA SER A 296 2.03 -1.45 -6.22
C SER A 296 3.54 -1.69 -6.25
N LYS A 297 4.04 -2.71 -6.98
CA LYS A 297 5.47 -2.94 -7.18
C LYS A 297 6.04 -2.06 -8.29
N THR A 298 5.26 -1.84 -9.36
CA THR A 298 5.69 -1.09 -10.54
C THR A 298 5.33 0.39 -10.50
N ASP A 299 4.30 0.77 -9.75
CA ASP A 299 3.65 2.07 -9.80
C ASP A 299 2.83 2.33 -8.50
N PRO A 300 3.49 2.67 -7.38
CA PRO A 300 2.89 2.57 -6.05
C PRO A 300 1.83 3.63 -5.72
N THR A 301 1.91 4.81 -6.34
CA THR A 301 1.04 5.97 -6.04
C THR A 301 -0.42 5.78 -6.49
N VAL A 302 -0.68 4.79 -7.32
CA VAL A 302 -1.97 4.51 -7.98
C VAL A 302 -2.96 3.79 -7.07
N VAL A 303 -2.43 2.90 -6.24
CA VAL A 303 -3.19 1.87 -5.51
C VAL A 303 -2.88 1.92 -4.00
N GLY A 304 -2.49 3.08 -3.47
CA GLY A 304 -2.05 3.21 -2.08
C GLY A 304 -3.15 2.88 -1.08
N GLN A 305 -4.36 3.43 -1.27
CA GLN A 305 -5.51 3.16 -0.42
C GLN A 305 -6.06 1.73 -0.64
N LEU A 306 -6.05 1.25 -1.88
CA LEU A 306 -6.52 -0.08 -2.28
C LEU A 306 -5.60 -1.19 -1.74
N ALA A 307 -4.28 -1.01 -1.85
CA ALA A 307 -3.28 -1.91 -1.27
C ALA A 307 -3.35 -1.93 0.27
N ALA A 308 -3.57 -0.78 0.90
CA ALA A 308 -3.77 -0.67 2.35
C ALA A 308 -5.00 -1.47 2.80
N ALA A 309 -6.15 -1.25 2.16
CA ALA A 309 -7.41 -1.92 2.49
C ALA A 309 -7.32 -3.45 2.31
N ILE A 310 -6.72 -3.91 1.22
CA ILE A 310 -6.51 -5.35 0.94
C ILE A 310 -5.61 -6.00 2.00
N GLN A 311 -4.51 -5.36 2.40
CA GLN A 311 -3.61 -5.91 3.42
C GLN A 311 -4.27 -6.06 4.80
N ILE A 312 -5.20 -5.18 5.15
CA ILE A 312 -5.96 -5.27 6.40
C ILE A 312 -6.88 -6.51 6.39
N GLU A 313 -7.51 -6.83 5.25
CA GLU A 313 -8.31 -8.05 5.13
C GLU A 313 -7.45 -9.32 5.19
N LEU A 314 -6.31 -9.37 4.48
CA LEU A 314 -5.43 -10.54 4.45
C LEU A 314 -4.98 -10.96 5.86
N VAL A 315 -4.62 -10.00 6.71
CA VAL A 315 -4.26 -10.26 8.11
C VAL A 315 -5.45 -10.79 8.92
N ALA A 316 -6.67 -10.35 8.62
CA ALA A 316 -7.88 -10.84 9.28
C ALA A 316 -8.25 -12.27 8.83
N SER A 317 -8.01 -12.65 7.56
CA SER A 317 -8.19 -14.03 7.10
C SER A 317 -7.11 -14.99 7.64
N ASP A 318 -5.85 -14.58 7.67
CA ASP A 318 -4.75 -15.41 8.16
C ASP A 318 -4.86 -15.68 9.68
N GLY A 319 -5.32 -14.69 10.46
CA GLY A 319 -5.59 -14.86 11.89
C GLY A 319 -6.66 -15.92 12.17
N LEU A 320 -7.75 -15.94 11.37
CA LEU A 320 -8.79 -16.97 11.44
C LEU A 320 -8.30 -18.35 11.00
N ALA A 321 -7.33 -18.43 10.07
CA ALA A 321 -6.72 -19.70 9.67
C ALA A 321 -5.82 -20.29 10.78
N ALA A 322 -5.16 -19.44 11.57
CA ALA A 322 -4.30 -19.86 12.68
C ALA A 322 -5.06 -20.42 13.88
N GLU A 323 -6.28 -19.94 14.17
CA GLU A 323 -7.12 -20.51 15.24
C GLU A 323 -7.62 -21.94 14.90
N VAL A 324 -7.75 -22.28 13.62
CA VAL A 324 -8.28 -23.59 13.17
C VAL A 324 -7.25 -24.72 13.29
N THR A 325 -5.95 -24.43 13.45
CA THR A 325 -4.90 -25.43 13.59
C THR A 325 -4.52 -25.79 15.04
N ILE A 326 -5.06 -25.10 16.05
CA ILE A 326 -4.81 -25.40 17.48
C ILE A 326 -5.91 -26.35 18.02
N ALA A 327 -6.09 -27.48 17.34
CA ALA A 327 -7.00 -28.56 17.73
C ALA A 327 -6.42 -29.96 17.46
N GLY A 328 -5.09 -30.09 17.52
CA GLY A 328 -4.36 -31.35 17.39
C GLY A 328 -3.41 -31.55 18.57
N SER A 329 -3.76 -32.45 19.47
CA SER A 329 -2.98 -32.76 20.68
C SER A 329 -1.86 -33.77 20.41
N GLU A 330 -0.65 -33.47 20.84
CA GLU A 330 0.35 -34.49 21.22
C GLU A 330 1.28 -33.93 22.31
N GLU A 331 1.70 -34.80 23.24
CA GLU A 331 2.35 -34.43 24.51
C GLU A 331 3.90 -34.44 24.42
N PRO A 332 4.61 -33.80 25.39
CA PRO A 332 6.03 -33.47 25.24
C PRO A 332 6.99 -34.61 25.57
N ILE A 333 8.23 -34.48 25.08
CA ILE A 333 9.41 -35.23 25.52
C ILE A 333 10.37 -34.23 26.20
N ALA A 334 11.03 -34.64 27.29
CA ALA A 334 11.73 -33.76 28.22
C ALA A 334 13.27 -33.95 28.23
N GLU A 335 13.91 -33.33 29.24
CA GLU A 335 15.37 -33.32 29.55
C GLU A 335 16.23 -32.37 28.66
N ALA A 336 17.25 -31.67 29.18
CA ALA A 336 17.85 -31.66 30.53
C ALA A 336 18.23 -30.22 31.00
N VAL A 337 18.65 -30.10 32.27
CA VAL A 337 19.01 -28.86 32.97
C VAL A 337 20.51 -28.86 33.31
N GLU A 338 21.18 -27.71 33.31
CA GLU A 338 22.27 -27.46 34.27
C GLU A 338 22.44 -25.95 34.59
N GLU A 339 22.90 -25.64 35.80
CA GLU A 339 22.83 -24.32 36.44
C GLU A 339 24.02 -24.10 37.39
N GLN A 340 24.70 -22.94 37.33
CA GLN A 340 25.59 -22.31 38.34
C GLN A 340 26.09 -20.95 37.77
N ALA A 341 26.13 -19.79 38.45
CA ALA A 341 26.61 -19.42 39.80
C ALA A 341 28.17 -19.40 39.90
N ALA A 342 28.87 -18.39 40.45
CA ALA A 342 28.44 -17.17 41.19
C ALA A 342 29.55 -16.08 41.29
N VAL A 343 29.13 -14.82 41.60
CA VAL A 343 29.77 -13.79 42.47
C VAL A 343 31.24 -13.33 42.24
N ALA A 344 31.46 -12.02 42.05
CA ALA A 344 32.30 -11.13 42.91
C ALA A 344 32.41 -9.66 42.42
N GLU A 345 32.11 -8.69 43.30
CA GLU A 345 32.65 -7.31 43.32
C GLU A 345 33.76 -7.23 44.42
N PRO A 346 34.77 -6.34 44.38
CA PRO A 346 34.65 -4.87 44.61
C PRO A 346 35.60 -4.05 43.69
N GLU A 347 35.95 -2.75 43.86
CA GLU A 347 35.83 -1.75 44.93
C GLU A 347 35.93 -0.31 44.36
N ALA A 348 35.61 0.75 45.14
CA ALA A 348 35.75 2.17 44.74
C ALA A 348 36.72 2.93 45.66
N PRO A 349 37.38 4.02 45.19
CA PRO A 349 36.92 5.39 45.48
C PRO A 349 37.12 6.33 44.25
N GLU A 350 37.03 7.67 44.25
CA GLU A 350 37.00 8.68 45.34
C GLU A 350 36.10 9.91 45.00
N VAL A 351 36.48 11.13 45.42
CA VAL A 351 35.59 12.29 45.70
C VAL A 351 36.16 13.63 45.18
N ALA A 352 35.32 14.48 44.57
CA ALA A 352 35.29 15.97 44.64
C ALA A 352 34.10 16.50 43.78
N ALA A 353 33.15 17.35 44.21
CA ALA A 353 33.22 18.73 44.78
C ALA A 353 33.73 19.77 43.75
N GLU A 354 33.11 20.94 43.51
CA GLU A 354 32.00 21.67 44.18
C GLU A 354 31.24 22.61 43.19
N ALA A 355 30.27 23.42 43.63
CA ALA A 355 29.41 24.34 42.82
C ALA A 355 29.44 25.80 43.40
N PRO A 356 28.58 26.81 43.07
CA PRO A 356 27.48 26.94 42.08
C PRO A 356 27.39 28.34 41.35
N ALA A 357 26.20 28.68 40.80
CA ALA A 357 25.70 30.01 40.36
C ALA A 357 26.21 30.55 38.98
N GLN A 358 25.48 31.42 38.23
CA GLN A 358 24.26 32.21 38.49
C GLN A 358 23.50 32.55 37.17
N ALA A 359 22.20 32.82 37.20
CA ALA A 359 21.42 33.48 36.11
C ALA A 359 21.50 35.02 36.28
N GLU A 360 21.09 35.95 35.40
CA GLU A 360 20.18 36.07 34.23
C GLU A 360 20.67 37.33 33.41
N PRO A 361 20.02 37.95 32.38
CA PRO A 361 18.82 37.60 31.60
C PRO A 361 18.97 37.72 30.06
N GLU A 362 17.86 37.53 29.32
CA GLU A 362 17.80 37.60 27.86
C GLU A 362 17.72 39.03 27.27
N GLN A 363 18.23 39.20 26.04
CA GLN A 363 17.73 40.19 25.05
C GLN A 363 17.79 39.57 23.64
N PRO A 364 16.84 39.88 22.74
CA PRO A 364 16.66 39.17 21.48
C PRO A 364 17.73 39.53 20.43
N ARG A 365 18.14 38.53 19.62
CA ARG A 365 19.02 38.73 18.46
C ARG A 365 18.26 38.56 17.13
N ALA A 366 18.69 39.35 16.15
CA ALA A 366 18.26 39.28 14.75
C ALA A 366 18.63 37.91 14.11
N PRO A 367 17.96 37.48 13.02
CA PRO A 367 18.12 36.14 12.45
C PRO A 367 19.57 35.87 12.01
N VAL A 368 20.13 34.77 12.51
CA VAL A 368 21.49 34.32 12.20
C VAL A 368 21.45 33.33 11.06
N GLN A 369 21.91 33.72 9.88
CA GLN A 369 22.40 32.76 8.90
C GLN A 369 23.69 32.13 9.45
N ALA A 370 23.70 30.81 9.66
CA ALA A 370 24.88 30.11 10.12
C ALA A 370 25.99 30.14 9.07
N ALA A 371 27.24 30.26 9.49
CA ALA A 371 28.40 30.24 8.60
C ALA A 371 28.59 28.84 7.96
N PRO A 372 29.02 28.75 6.69
CA PRO A 372 29.10 27.47 5.97
C PRO A 372 29.97 26.41 6.67
N GLU A 373 31.08 26.82 7.28
CA GLU A 373 32.01 25.94 8.04
C GLU A 373 31.31 25.17 9.18
N ALA A 374 30.26 25.74 9.79
CA ALA A 374 29.52 25.07 10.87
C ALA A 374 28.63 23.93 10.36
N ASN A 375 28.08 24.05 9.13
CA ASN A 375 27.28 22.99 8.52
C ASN A 375 28.15 21.81 8.06
N GLU A 376 29.37 22.06 7.57
CA GLU A 376 30.31 21.00 7.21
C GLU A 376 30.66 20.13 8.42
N VAL A 377 30.98 20.73 9.57
CA VAL A 377 31.30 19.99 10.81
C VAL A 377 30.13 19.10 11.27
N LEU A 378 28.89 19.59 11.16
CA LEU A 378 27.69 18.80 11.49
C LEU A 378 27.45 17.65 10.50
N ALA A 379 27.56 17.90 9.19
CA ALA A 379 27.41 16.87 8.16
C ALA A 379 28.47 15.75 8.27
N ASN A 380 29.69 16.11 8.70
CA ASN A 380 30.81 15.20 8.83
C ASN A 380 30.61 14.12 9.91
N ALA A 381 29.89 14.41 11.01
CA ALA A 381 29.67 13.44 12.08
C ALA A 381 28.85 12.21 11.61
N LEU A 382 27.77 12.44 10.87
CA LEU A 382 26.98 11.38 10.23
C LEU A 382 27.73 10.72 9.06
N SER A 383 28.39 11.53 8.23
CA SER A 383 29.14 11.04 7.06
C SER A 383 30.33 10.14 7.44
N LEU A 384 30.93 10.33 8.61
CA LEU A 384 32.02 9.49 9.12
C LEU A 384 31.52 8.17 9.72
N ALA A 385 30.30 8.14 10.26
CA ALA A 385 29.69 6.95 10.87
C ALA A 385 29.03 6.00 9.84
N ILE A 386 28.59 6.54 8.69
CA ILE A 386 27.92 5.77 7.63
C ILE A 386 28.95 5.38 6.56
N GLN A 387 29.28 4.10 6.48
CA GLN A 387 30.22 3.59 5.47
C GLN A 387 29.62 3.65 4.06
N MET A 388 30.48 3.72 3.03
CA MET A 388 30.10 3.72 1.61
C MET A 388 29.20 2.53 1.22
N THR A 389 29.35 1.39 1.89
CA THR A 389 28.51 0.19 1.72
C THR A 389 27.05 0.41 2.10
N GLY A 390 26.72 1.36 2.99
CA GLY A 390 25.34 1.75 3.29
C GLY A 390 24.76 2.73 2.27
N LEU A 391 25.59 3.63 1.72
CA LEU A 391 25.22 4.50 0.60
C LEU A 391 24.93 3.66 -0.66
N ARG A 392 25.58 2.50 -0.81
CA ARG A 392 25.32 1.51 -1.85
C ARG A 392 24.63 0.26 -1.29
N ASP A 393 23.34 0.36 -1.00
CA ASP A 393 22.53 -0.70 -0.38
C ASP A 393 22.62 -2.06 -1.10
N ALA A 394 22.89 -2.06 -2.41
CA ALA A 394 23.17 -3.27 -3.20
C ALA A 394 24.49 -3.99 -2.83
N GLU A 395 25.53 -3.23 -2.48
CA GLU A 395 26.83 -3.75 -2.03
C GLU A 395 26.80 -4.17 -0.54
N TYR A 396 25.86 -3.66 0.25
CA TYR A 396 25.75 -3.95 1.68
C TYR A 396 25.60 -5.45 1.99
N GLN A 397 26.51 -5.94 2.82
CA GLN A 397 26.47 -7.25 3.45
C GLN A 397 26.54 -7.06 4.96
N SER A 398 25.78 -7.86 5.71
CA SER A 398 25.89 -7.91 7.16
C SER A 398 27.05 -8.81 7.56
N ASP A 399 27.82 -8.40 8.57
CA ASP A 399 28.96 -9.17 9.08
C ASP A 399 28.54 -10.37 9.95
N GLY A 400 27.23 -10.58 10.17
CA GLY A 400 26.68 -11.74 10.84
C GLY A 400 25.20 -12.02 10.51
N PRO A 401 24.68 -13.17 10.97
CA PRO A 401 23.24 -13.49 10.96
C PRO A 401 22.58 -12.92 12.23
N ASP A 402 22.53 -11.59 12.33
CA ASP A 402 21.87 -10.90 13.46
C ASP A 402 20.41 -10.52 13.14
N GLU A 403 19.63 -10.19 14.19
CA GLU A 403 18.20 -9.89 14.06
C GLU A 403 17.90 -8.68 13.16
N LEU A 404 18.75 -7.65 13.20
CA LEU A 404 18.62 -6.47 12.33
C LEU A 404 18.84 -6.85 10.87
N SER A 405 19.80 -7.73 10.61
CA SER A 405 20.14 -8.24 9.29
C SER A 405 19.04 -9.15 8.71
N GLU A 406 18.39 -9.97 9.55
CA GLU A 406 17.16 -10.67 9.16
C GLU A 406 16.04 -9.70 8.78
N ILE A 407 15.83 -8.64 9.56
CA ILE A 407 14.81 -7.62 9.31
C ILE A 407 15.10 -6.88 8.01
N ILE A 408 16.33 -6.43 7.77
CA ILE A 408 16.75 -5.80 6.50
C ILE A 408 16.52 -6.75 5.32
N SER A 409 16.95 -8.01 5.43
CA SER A 409 16.73 -9.02 4.38
C SER A 409 15.24 -9.31 4.15
N SER A 410 14.40 -9.19 5.18
CA SER A 410 12.96 -9.35 5.09
C SER A 410 12.27 -8.13 4.45
N LEU A 411 12.76 -6.92 4.71
CA LEU A 411 12.26 -5.69 4.09
C LEU A 411 12.57 -5.64 2.59
N ARG A 412 13.76 -6.11 2.17
CA ARG A 412 14.17 -6.24 0.75
C ARG A 412 13.33 -7.22 -0.08
N SER A 413 12.44 -7.99 0.52
CA SER A 413 11.72 -9.10 -0.14
C SER A 413 10.61 -8.70 -1.12
N HIS A 414 10.26 -7.41 -1.24
CA HIS A 414 9.12 -6.91 -2.04
C HIS A 414 7.82 -7.70 -1.80
N ASN A 415 7.57 -8.07 -0.55
CA ASN A 415 6.53 -9.01 -0.18
C ASN A 415 5.87 -8.62 1.13
N TRP A 416 4.64 -8.08 1.09
CA TRP A 416 3.90 -7.62 2.27
C TRP A 416 3.80 -8.67 3.38
N TYR A 417 3.65 -9.95 3.03
CA TYR A 417 3.62 -11.10 3.96
C TYR A 417 4.92 -11.30 4.76
N ILE A 418 6.04 -10.73 4.30
CA ILE A 418 7.37 -10.80 4.95
C ILE A 418 7.76 -9.42 5.50
N GLN A 419 7.50 -8.36 4.74
CA GLN A 419 7.80 -6.97 5.11
C GLN A 419 6.99 -6.48 6.31
N ASN A 420 5.69 -6.79 6.39
CA ASN A 420 4.85 -6.32 7.49
C ASN A 420 5.27 -6.94 8.85
N PRO A 421 5.50 -8.27 8.96
CA PRO A 421 6.12 -8.85 10.15
C PRO A 421 7.50 -8.28 10.47
N ALA A 422 8.34 -7.98 9.47
CA ALA A 422 9.68 -7.42 9.70
C ALA A 422 9.63 -6.04 10.37
N ILE A 423 8.70 -5.16 9.97
CA ILE A 423 8.48 -3.89 10.68
C ILE A 423 7.97 -4.13 12.11
N THR A 424 7.11 -5.13 12.33
CA THR A 424 6.62 -5.47 13.68
C THR A 424 7.73 -5.97 14.59
N LYS A 425 8.72 -6.73 14.07
CA LYS A 425 9.92 -7.16 14.81
C LYS A 425 10.81 -6.00 15.32
N LEU A 426 10.68 -4.77 14.79
CA LEU A 426 11.53 -3.65 15.20
C LEU A 426 11.48 -3.35 16.72
N ALA A 427 10.38 -3.69 17.39
CA ALA A 427 10.24 -3.55 18.83
C ALA A 427 11.11 -4.50 19.66
N SER A 428 11.66 -5.60 19.11
CA SER A 428 12.57 -6.50 19.83
C SER A 428 14.05 -6.15 19.68
N ILE A 429 14.36 -5.10 18.92
CA ILE A 429 15.75 -4.67 18.63
C ILE A 429 16.04 -3.20 18.97
N SER A 430 15.05 -2.44 19.47
CA SER A 430 15.17 -0.98 19.66
C SER A 430 16.21 -0.56 20.71
N GLU A 431 16.55 -1.44 21.65
CA GLU A 431 17.56 -1.25 22.70
C GLU A 431 18.86 -2.04 22.42
N LYS A 432 18.99 -2.68 21.25
CA LYS A 432 20.17 -3.48 20.89
C LYS A 432 21.19 -2.68 20.09
N GLU A 433 22.47 -2.90 20.34
CA GLU A 433 23.56 -2.24 19.62
C GLU A 433 23.84 -2.90 18.26
N PHE A 434 23.95 -2.08 17.22
CA PHE A 434 24.37 -2.48 15.87
C PHE A 434 25.13 -1.31 15.21
N PRO A 435 25.97 -1.56 14.18
CA PRO A 435 26.67 -0.49 13.47
C PRO A 435 25.74 0.59 12.89
N ALA A 436 26.19 1.85 12.93
CA ALA A 436 25.46 2.99 12.37
C ALA A 436 25.04 2.80 10.90
N THR A 437 25.91 2.21 10.08
CA THR A 437 25.64 1.82 8.69
C THR A 437 24.45 0.86 8.57
N SER A 438 24.28 -0.09 9.50
CA SER A 438 23.18 -1.05 9.51
C SER A 438 21.84 -0.37 9.83
N TRP A 439 21.83 0.57 10.78
CA TRP A 439 20.65 1.39 11.09
C TRP A 439 20.27 2.35 9.95
N PHE A 440 21.25 2.92 9.26
CA PHE A 440 21.03 3.69 8.03
C PHE A 440 20.41 2.84 6.92
N VAL A 441 20.97 1.66 6.66
CA VAL A 441 20.44 0.67 5.70
C VAL A 441 19.02 0.23 6.07
N LEU A 442 18.71 0.06 7.35
CA LEU A 442 17.34 -0.18 7.81
C LEU A 442 16.42 0.98 7.45
N GLY A 443 16.82 2.23 7.72
CA GLY A 443 16.04 3.42 7.36
C GLY A 443 15.68 3.47 5.88
N ARG A 444 16.65 3.20 5.00
CA ARG A 444 16.42 3.05 3.56
C ARG A 444 15.38 1.98 3.26
N ASN A 445 15.52 0.80 3.86
CA ASN A 445 14.67 -0.35 3.57
C ASN A 445 13.25 -0.23 4.17
N ILE A 446 13.08 0.51 5.27
CA ILE A 446 11.75 0.91 5.78
C ILE A 446 11.06 1.84 4.77
N TYR A 447 11.74 2.88 4.29
CA TYR A 447 11.17 3.80 3.28
C TYR A 447 10.91 3.09 1.95
N GLN A 448 11.79 2.16 1.54
CA GLN A 448 11.61 1.31 0.36
C GLN A 448 10.36 0.43 0.45
N ALA A 449 10.09 -0.16 1.62
CA ALA A 449 8.88 -0.94 1.88
C ALA A 449 7.63 -0.06 1.99
N ALA A 450 7.72 1.14 2.59
CA ALA A 450 6.60 2.08 2.69
C ALA A 450 6.15 2.56 1.31
N CYS A 451 7.09 2.98 0.46
CA CYS A 451 6.84 3.28 -0.96
C CYS A 451 6.55 2.04 -1.82
N GLY A 452 6.59 0.83 -1.26
CA GLY A 452 6.03 -0.40 -1.86
C GLY A 452 4.64 -0.74 -1.30
N ASN A 453 3.97 0.24 -0.69
CA ASN A 453 2.71 0.15 0.07
C ASN A 453 2.67 -0.97 1.13
N ALA A 454 3.78 -1.42 1.70
CA ALA A 454 3.74 -2.38 2.80
C ALA A 454 3.13 -1.70 4.05
N GLN A 455 1.93 -2.12 4.46
CA GLN A 455 1.09 -1.40 5.43
C GLN A 455 1.83 -1.01 6.71
N LYS A 456 2.66 -1.89 7.29
CA LYS A 456 3.38 -1.57 8.53
C LYS A 456 4.53 -0.58 8.32
N ALA A 457 5.14 -0.57 7.14
CA ALA A 457 6.12 0.46 6.79
C ALA A 457 5.42 1.81 6.52
N MET A 458 4.23 1.81 5.89
CA MET A 458 3.39 3.01 5.79
C MET A 458 2.96 3.52 7.16
N ASP A 459 2.49 2.66 8.07
CA ASP A 459 2.15 2.99 9.46
C ASP A 459 3.37 3.63 10.18
N PHE A 460 4.58 3.09 9.97
CA PHE A 460 5.82 3.58 10.55
C PHE A 460 6.17 5.00 10.05
N ILE A 461 6.12 5.25 8.73
CA ILE A 461 6.42 6.56 8.14
C ILE A 461 5.31 7.60 8.43
N ALA A 462 4.03 7.19 8.42
CA ALA A 462 2.91 8.07 8.78
C ALA A 462 3.04 8.61 10.22
N ASN A 463 3.61 7.80 11.11
CA ASN A 463 3.83 8.11 12.53
C ASN A 463 5.31 8.40 12.87
N LEU A 464 6.12 8.83 11.89
CA LEU A 464 7.60 8.83 11.96
C LEU A 464 8.18 9.37 13.29
N ASP A 465 7.67 10.49 13.80
CA ASP A 465 8.06 11.06 15.10
C ASP A 465 7.96 10.02 16.25
N ASN A 466 6.83 9.33 16.35
CA ASN A 466 6.54 8.32 17.38
C ASN A 466 7.08 6.92 17.03
N SER A 467 7.52 6.72 15.79
CA SER A 467 8.24 5.52 15.37
C SER A 467 9.72 5.61 15.75
N LEU A 468 10.37 6.76 15.50
CA LEU A 468 11.78 7.00 15.79
C LEU A 468 12.06 7.22 17.28
N ARG A 469 11.12 7.81 18.04
CA ARG A 469 11.19 7.96 19.52
C ARG A 469 11.36 6.66 20.32
N ARG A 470 11.23 5.50 19.67
CA ARG A 470 11.43 4.17 20.29
C ARG A 470 12.90 3.74 20.30
N PHE A 471 13.74 4.40 19.50
CA PHE A 471 15.17 4.15 19.40
C PHE A 471 15.93 5.29 20.12
N PRO A 472 17.03 4.99 20.82
CA PRO A 472 17.87 6.03 21.41
C PRO A 472 18.53 6.91 20.33
N GLU A 473 19.00 8.10 20.71
CA GLU A 473 20.01 8.78 19.89
C GLU A 473 21.38 8.12 20.10
N PRO A 474 22.23 8.00 19.06
CA PRO A 474 22.04 8.51 17.69
C PRO A 474 21.29 7.57 16.72
N VAL A 475 20.81 6.41 17.17
CA VAL A 475 20.16 5.39 16.29
C VAL A 475 18.97 5.95 15.50
N SER A 476 18.09 6.70 16.17
CA SER A 476 16.94 7.36 15.52
C SER A 476 17.34 8.28 14.35
N LYS A 477 18.50 8.94 14.44
CA LYS A 477 19.04 9.83 13.40
C LYS A 477 19.65 9.06 12.23
N TYR A 478 20.33 7.94 12.46
CA TYR A 478 20.79 7.05 11.38
C TYR A 478 19.62 6.52 10.56
N ILE A 479 18.53 6.10 11.22
CA ILE A 479 17.31 5.63 10.55
C ILE A 479 16.69 6.76 9.72
N LEU A 480 16.57 7.99 10.26
CA LEU A 480 16.04 9.13 9.51
C LEU A 480 16.92 9.52 8.31
N ALA A 481 18.24 9.54 8.47
CA ALA A 481 19.19 9.80 7.39
C ALA A 481 19.04 8.76 6.26
N GLY A 482 18.86 7.48 6.61
CA GLY A 482 18.59 6.41 5.64
C GLY A 482 17.25 6.57 4.91
N ILE A 483 16.19 6.91 5.64
CA ILE A 483 14.87 7.22 5.07
C ILE A 483 14.97 8.35 4.04
N LEU A 484 15.65 9.45 4.39
CA LEU A 484 15.84 10.60 3.50
C LEU A 484 16.73 10.26 2.29
N TYR A 485 17.78 9.48 2.48
CA TYR A 485 18.68 9.09 1.39
C TYR A 485 17.96 8.24 0.33
N GLU A 486 17.07 7.32 0.73
CA GLU A 486 16.30 6.50 -0.24
C GLU A 486 15.29 7.31 -1.08
N ILE A 487 14.87 8.51 -0.62
CA ILE A 487 14.06 9.44 -1.44
C ILE A 487 14.83 9.85 -2.70
N TYR A 488 16.08 10.28 -2.54
CA TYR A 488 16.84 10.94 -3.60
C TYR A 488 17.83 10.02 -4.32
N PHE A 489 18.32 8.97 -3.65
CA PHE A 489 19.38 8.09 -4.14
C PHE A 489 18.92 6.65 -4.35
N ASP A 490 19.50 5.99 -5.35
CA ASP A 490 19.21 4.62 -5.73
C ASP A 490 20.07 3.58 -4.99
N SER A 491 19.91 2.30 -5.34
CA SER A 491 20.65 1.19 -4.71
C SER A 491 22.19 1.23 -4.91
N GLN A 492 22.66 1.99 -5.90
CA GLN A 492 24.07 2.20 -6.25
C GLN A 492 24.64 3.50 -5.65
N GLY A 493 23.82 4.26 -4.92
CA GLY A 493 24.17 5.57 -4.38
C GLY A 493 24.16 6.70 -5.43
N ALA A 494 23.56 6.47 -6.60
CA ALA A 494 23.40 7.49 -7.64
C ALA A 494 22.13 8.31 -7.41
N LEU A 495 22.15 9.59 -7.78
CA LEU A 495 20.97 10.46 -7.75
C LEU A 495 19.92 9.94 -8.75
N ARG A 496 18.66 9.85 -8.31
CA ARG A 496 17.54 9.42 -9.16
C ARG A 496 17.13 10.53 -10.12
N GLN A 497 16.77 10.16 -11.35
CA GLN A 497 16.10 11.06 -12.31
C GLN A 497 14.74 11.54 -11.79
N THR A 498 14.01 10.66 -11.10
CA THR A 498 12.76 10.98 -10.39
C THR A 498 12.90 10.54 -8.94
N ALA A 499 12.76 11.48 -8.01
CA ALA A 499 12.80 11.16 -6.59
C ALA A 499 11.67 10.18 -6.20
N LYS A 500 11.95 9.32 -5.23
CA LYS A 500 11.04 8.28 -4.74
C LYS A 500 10.00 8.89 -3.80
N ALA A 501 9.12 9.71 -4.36
CA ALA A 501 8.37 10.70 -3.63
C ALA A 501 7.13 10.19 -2.85
N GLY A 502 6.75 8.91 -3.01
CA GLY A 502 5.49 8.35 -2.51
C GLY A 502 5.25 8.32 -0.99
N SER A 503 6.15 8.82 -0.15
CA SER A 503 5.94 8.94 1.31
C SER A 503 6.69 10.14 1.95
N ILE A 504 7.04 11.16 1.17
CA ILE A 504 7.97 12.25 1.58
C ILE A 504 7.48 13.18 2.70
N VAL A 505 6.16 13.31 2.87
CA VAL A 505 5.57 14.40 3.68
C VAL A 505 6.09 14.34 5.12
N LYS A 506 6.20 13.15 5.71
CA LYS A 506 6.65 12.97 7.10
C LYS A 506 8.17 13.12 7.27
N PRO A 507 9.04 12.45 6.47
CA PRO A 507 10.49 12.69 6.51
C PRO A 507 10.89 14.15 6.34
N LEU A 508 10.34 14.85 5.34
CA LEU A 508 10.67 16.25 5.07
C LEU A 508 10.10 17.22 6.11
N SER A 509 8.96 16.90 6.73
CA SER A 509 8.44 17.66 7.88
C SER A 509 9.22 17.42 9.17
N LEU A 510 9.91 16.28 9.32
CA LEU A 510 10.68 15.96 10.51
C LEU A 510 12.08 16.58 10.47
N VAL A 511 12.80 16.44 9.35
CA VAL A 511 14.15 17.00 9.17
C VAL A 511 14.17 18.54 9.18
N ALA A 512 13.02 19.18 8.94
CA ALA A 512 12.84 20.63 9.05
C ALA A 512 12.76 21.14 10.50
N LYS A 513 12.54 20.26 11.50
CA LYS A 513 12.46 20.63 12.92
C LYS A 513 13.84 20.84 13.54
N GLU A 514 13.83 21.46 14.72
CA GLU A 514 14.98 21.56 15.61
C GLU A 514 15.45 20.17 16.07
N GLY A 515 16.77 20.00 16.27
CA GLY A 515 17.40 18.77 16.75
C GLY A 515 17.81 17.78 15.65
N TYR A 516 17.48 18.08 14.39
CA TYR A 516 17.81 17.29 13.19
C TYR A 516 18.74 18.03 12.21
N GLU A 517 19.46 19.06 12.68
CA GLU A 517 20.37 19.87 11.88
C GLU A 517 21.51 19.03 11.27
N ASP A 518 21.98 18.03 12.02
CA ASP A 518 22.99 17.06 11.60
C ASP A 518 22.50 16.19 10.42
N VAL A 519 21.29 15.63 10.54
CA VAL A 519 20.62 14.86 9.47
C VAL A 519 20.32 15.74 8.25
N ARG A 520 19.92 17.00 8.47
CA ARG A 520 19.67 18.00 7.43
C ARG A 520 20.94 18.36 6.66
N ALA A 521 22.03 18.57 7.37
CA ALA A 521 23.34 18.87 6.79
C ALA A 521 23.90 17.67 6.01
N PHE A 522 23.78 16.45 6.55
CA PHE A 522 24.15 15.21 5.86
C PHE A 522 23.42 15.06 4.51
N ILE A 523 22.09 15.17 4.47
CA ILE A 523 21.35 14.92 3.22
C ILE A 523 21.58 16.02 2.18
N ARG A 524 21.72 17.30 2.60
CA ARG A 524 22.09 18.39 1.69
C ARG A 524 23.48 18.18 1.09
N LEU A 525 24.49 17.89 1.92
CA LEU A 525 25.84 17.58 1.44
C LEU A 525 25.84 16.49 0.35
N LYS A 526 25.04 15.43 0.49
CA LYS A 526 24.95 14.37 -0.53
C LYS A 526 24.21 14.80 -1.80
N LEU A 527 23.20 15.66 -1.70
CA LEU A 527 22.53 16.27 -2.86
C LEU A 527 23.47 17.21 -3.62
N ASP A 528 24.27 17.99 -2.90
CA ASP A 528 25.24 18.93 -3.46
C ASP A 528 26.43 18.20 -4.12
N GLU A 529 26.99 17.18 -3.47
CA GLU A 529 27.98 16.24 -4.06
C GLU A 529 27.48 15.62 -5.37
N ALA A 530 26.17 15.38 -5.48
CA ALA A 530 25.53 14.78 -6.64
C ALA A 530 25.02 15.78 -7.68
N ASN A 531 25.21 17.10 -7.48
CA ASN A 531 24.73 18.18 -8.36
C ASN A 531 23.21 18.10 -8.61
N ALA A 532 22.42 17.85 -7.58
CA ALA A 532 20.96 17.77 -7.69
C ALA A 532 20.35 19.11 -8.15
N ASN A 533 19.22 19.04 -8.88
CA ASN A 533 18.39 20.19 -9.24
C ASN A 533 16.98 19.98 -8.65
N LEU A 534 16.72 20.57 -7.49
CA LEU A 534 15.47 20.42 -6.75
C LEU A 534 14.74 21.75 -6.57
N PHE A 535 13.40 21.71 -6.62
CA PHE A 535 12.54 22.86 -6.33
C PHE A 535 12.42 23.19 -4.83
N PHE A 536 12.77 22.22 -3.98
CA PHE A 536 12.76 22.29 -2.53
C PHE A 536 13.85 21.34 -1.98
N TYR A 537 14.75 21.83 -1.14
CA TYR A 537 15.78 21.02 -0.49
C TYR A 537 15.35 20.62 0.93
N PRO A 538 15.81 19.47 1.46
CA PRO A 538 15.44 19.02 2.80
C PRO A 538 15.74 20.06 3.89
N GLY A 539 14.67 20.55 4.54
CA GLY A 539 14.77 21.57 5.59
C GLY A 539 15.07 22.98 5.06
N ASP A 540 14.62 23.32 3.86
CA ASP A 540 14.24 24.70 3.49
C ASP A 540 13.10 25.18 4.42
N ASP A 541 12.85 26.50 4.48
CA ASP A 541 11.81 27.14 5.30
C ASP A 541 10.75 27.91 4.48
N GLN A 542 11.06 28.23 3.22
CA GLN A 542 10.22 29.04 2.34
C GLN A 542 9.04 28.27 1.74
N LYS A 543 7.86 28.90 1.77
CA LYS A 543 6.67 28.44 1.04
C LYS A 543 6.78 28.62 -0.47
N ARG A 544 5.91 27.91 -1.20
CA ARG A 544 5.76 27.92 -2.66
C ARG A 544 4.28 28.16 -2.99
N MET A 545 3.99 29.29 -3.65
CA MET A 545 2.62 29.68 -3.99
C MET A 545 2.11 28.93 -5.22
N ILE A 546 0.86 28.44 -5.14
CA ILE A 546 0.12 27.83 -6.24
C ILE A 546 -1.16 28.66 -6.48
N ILE A 547 -1.48 28.95 -7.74
CA ILE A 547 -2.74 29.62 -8.12
C ILE A 547 -3.48 28.72 -9.12
N VAL A 548 -4.70 28.33 -8.77
CA VAL A 548 -5.58 27.45 -9.56
C VAL A 548 -6.74 28.30 -10.12
N GLN A 549 -6.89 28.34 -11.44
CA GLN A 549 -7.97 29.08 -12.09
C GLN A 549 -8.98 28.14 -12.75
N SER A 550 -10.29 28.41 -12.62
CA SER A 550 -11.33 27.50 -13.12
C SER A 550 -12.71 28.14 -13.44
N GLU A 551 -13.36 27.60 -14.48
CA GLU A 551 -14.70 27.98 -14.92
C GLU A 551 -15.72 26.87 -14.63
N PRO A 552 -17.03 27.15 -14.55
CA PRO A 552 -18.06 26.11 -14.37
C PRO A 552 -18.08 25.10 -15.53
N GLU A 553 -18.37 23.84 -15.23
CA GLU A 553 -18.59 22.80 -16.25
C GLU A 553 -19.90 23.08 -17.03
N GLU A 554 -19.89 22.86 -18.35
CA GLU A 554 -21.05 23.14 -19.20
C GLU A 554 -22.23 22.24 -18.82
N GLY A 555 -23.38 22.84 -18.55
CA GLY A 555 -24.57 22.13 -18.07
C GLY A 555 -24.60 21.84 -16.55
N ALA A 556 -23.60 22.26 -15.76
CA ALA A 556 -23.56 21.98 -14.32
C ALA A 556 -24.72 22.59 -13.50
N GLY A 557 -25.35 23.67 -13.98
CA GLY A 557 -26.52 24.31 -13.33
C GLY A 557 -26.25 24.68 -11.87
N ASP A 558 -27.11 24.21 -10.96
CA ASP A 558 -27.02 24.42 -9.51
C ASP A 558 -25.77 23.76 -8.86
N GLU A 559 -25.01 22.95 -9.61
CA GLU A 559 -23.73 22.37 -9.19
C GLU A 559 -22.49 23.08 -9.77
N SER A 560 -22.66 24.26 -10.38
CA SER A 560 -21.56 25.06 -10.95
C SER A 560 -20.41 25.38 -9.99
N ASP A 561 -20.64 25.50 -8.69
CA ASP A 561 -19.58 25.67 -7.68
C ASP A 561 -18.97 24.36 -7.17
N LYS A 562 -19.43 23.20 -7.68
CA LYS A 562 -18.89 21.87 -7.41
C LYS A 562 -18.27 21.20 -8.64
N LYS A 563 -18.72 21.53 -9.85
CA LYS A 563 -18.29 20.96 -11.13
C LYS A 563 -17.68 22.05 -12.00
N ARG A 564 -16.37 21.99 -12.20
CA ARG A 564 -15.57 23.04 -12.84
C ARG A 564 -14.52 22.44 -13.77
N VAL A 565 -14.00 23.26 -14.67
CA VAL A 565 -12.91 22.93 -15.59
C VAL A 565 -11.71 23.85 -15.30
N LEU A 566 -10.50 23.28 -15.23
CA LEU A 566 -9.27 24.06 -15.04
C LEU A 566 -8.96 24.92 -16.28
N THR A 567 -8.57 26.18 -16.07
CA THR A 567 -8.12 27.08 -17.14
C THR A 567 -6.61 27.37 -17.07
N SER A 568 -6.06 27.50 -15.85
CA SER A 568 -4.62 27.64 -15.57
C SER A 568 -4.28 27.05 -14.20
N VAL A 569 -3.06 26.53 -14.03
CA VAL A 569 -2.50 26.18 -12.71
C VAL A 569 -1.05 26.66 -12.68
N THR A 570 -0.76 27.75 -11.97
CA THR A 570 0.61 28.26 -11.85
C THR A 570 1.25 27.89 -10.52
N LEU A 571 2.57 27.68 -10.53
CA LEU A 571 3.41 27.44 -9.36
C LEU A 571 4.56 28.45 -9.38
N GLN A 572 4.65 29.30 -8.35
CA GLN A 572 5.54 30.48 -8.30
C GLN A 572 5.50 31.31 -9.61
N GLY A 573 4.31 31.49 -10.17
CA GLY A 573 4.08 32.26 -11.40
C GLY A 573 4.45 31.56 -12.71
N ARG A 574 4.98 30.32 -12.68
CA ARG A 574 5.20 29.50 -13.88
C ARG A 574 4.00 28.58 -14.11
N GLU A 575 3.46 28.55 -15.33
CA GLU A 575 2.35 27.66 -15.71
C GLU A 575 2.78 26.19 -15.63
N ILE A 576 1.93 25.35 -15.04
CA ILE A 576 2.10 23.88 -14.95
C ILE A 576 0.88 23.11 -15.48
N LEU A 577 -0.18 23.76 -15.94
CA LEU A 577 -1.18 23.17 -16.84
C LEU A 577 -0.71 23.38 -18.29
N VAL A 578 -0.15 22.34 -18.90
CA VAL A 578 0.51 22.38 -20.22
C VAL A 578 -0.24 21.54 -21.26
N ASP A 579 0.14 21.64 -22.53
CA ASP A 579 -0.42 20.81 -23.61
C ASP A 579 0.22 19.41 -23.61
N VAL A 580 -0.52 18.38 -24.08
CA VAL A 580 0.01 17.03 -24.26
C VAL A 580 1.07 17.02 -25.36
N VAL A 581 2.34 16.77 -24.98
CA VAL A 581 3.45 16.59 -25.92
C VAL A 581 3.61 15.11 -26.26
N PRO A 582 3.34 14.66 -27.51
CA PRO A 582 3.31 13.22 -27.84
C PRO A 582 4.64 12.49 -27.68
N GLU A 583 5.76 13.19 -27.80
CA GLU A 583 7.11 12.59 -27.86
C GLU A 583 7.74 12.37 -26.47
N ASN A 584 7.20 13.02 -25.43
CA ASN A 584 7.65 12.87 -24.03
C ASN A 584 6.71 11.96 -23.21
N HIS A 585 6.00 11.03 -23.87
CA HIS A 585 5.30 9.95 -23.18
C HIS A 585 6.29 8.93 -22.60
N ASP A 586 6.85 9.26 -21.44
CA ASP A 586 7.06 8.21 -20.45
C ASP A 586 5.68 7.67 -20.07
N TRP A 587 5.46 6.39 -20.33
CA TRP A 587 4.15 5.72 -20.40
C TRP A 587 3.49 5.51 -19.02
N TYR A 588 4.04 6.15 -18.00
CA TYR A 588 3.60 6.17 -16.61
C TYR A 588 2.85 7.46 -16.22
N SER A 589 2.81 8.50 -17.07
CA SER A 589 2.18 9.79 -16.73
C SER A 589 0.64 9.71 -16.73
N ARG A 590 0.09 9.20 -15.62
CA ARG A 590 -1.35 9.07 -15.37
C ARG A 590 -2.01 10.43 -15.11
N TYR A 591 -2.40 11.10 -16.18
CA TYR A 591 -3.14 12.36 -16.08
C TYR A 591 -4.56 12.11 -15.53
N ARG A 592 -4.77 12.42 -14.25
CA ARG A 592 -6.08 12.31 -13.58
C ARG A 592 -7.08 13.25 -14.27
N ALA A 593 -8.19 12.69 -14.77
CA ALA A 593 -9.17 13.45 -15.57
C ALA A 593 -9.90 14.57 -14.79
N ALA A 594 -10.05 14.43 -13.46
CA ALA A 594 -10.59 15.49 -12.60
C ALA A 594 -10.04 15.43 -11.16
N TYR A 595 -9.61 16.59 -10.66
CA TYR A 595 -8.97 16.78 -9.36
C TYR A 595 -9.89 17.40 -8.31
N ARG A 596 -9.55 17.28 -7.03
CA ARG A 596 -9.91 18.22 -5.95
C ARG A 596 -8.68 19.03 -5.54
N THR A 597 -8.86 20.06 -4.71
CA THR A 597 -7.77 20.89 -4.15
C THR A 597 -6.67 20.06 -3.48
N LYS A 598 -7.05 19.01 -2.72
CA LYS A 598 -6.09 18.06 -2.14
C LYS A 598 -5.34 17.28 -3.23
N ASP A 599 -6.05 16.77 -4.23
CA ASP A 599 -5.47 15.94 -5.29
C ASP A 599 -4.41 16.75 -6.09
N LEU A 600 -4.62 18.06 -6.30
CA LEU A 600 -3.62 18.97 -6.89
C LEU A 600 -2.39 19.16 -5.97
N LEU A 601 -2.62 19.34 -4.66
CA LEU A 601 -1.53 19.52 -3.68
C LEU A 601 -0.67 18.26 -3.54
N ASP A 602 -1.27 17.08 -3.46
CA ASP A 602 -0.57 15.80 -3.34
C ASP A 602 0.25 15.49 -4.60
N ASP A 603 -0.30 15.73 -5.80
CA ASP A 603 0.41 15.50 -7.06
C ASP A 603 1.59 16.48 -7.25
N ILE A 604 1.42 17.78 -6.94
CA ILE A 604 2.51 18.78 -6.95
C ILE A 604 3.57 18.47 -5.90
N SER A 605 3.15 18.11 -4.68
CA SER A 605 4.05 17.72 -3.57
C SER A 605 4.93 16.54 -3.99
N THR A 606 4.32 15.51 -4.57
CA THR A 606 4.99 14.30 -5.04
C THR A 606 5.96 14.62 -6.19
N SER A 607 5.47 15.27 -7.24
CA SER A 607 6.25 15.55 -8.47
C SER A 607 7.50 16.41 -8.23
N LEU A 608 7.46 17.31 -7.25
CA LEU A 608 8.55 18.25 -6.93
C LEU A 608 9.24 17.96 -5.59
N THR A 609 8.97 16.81 -4.98
CA THR A 609 9.55 16.40 -3.68
C THR A 609 9.42 17.48 -2.60
N THR A 610 8.32 18.25 -2.63
CA THR A 610 8.10 19.45 -1.82
C THR A 610 7.02 19.13 -0.78
N PRO A 611 7.24 19.29 0.53
CA PRO A 611 6.28 18.87 1.55
C PRO A 611 5.05 19.79 1.57
N LEU A 612 3.87 19.23 1.87
CA LEU A 612 2.58 19.93 1.84
C LEU A 612 2.54 21.24 2.66
N TRP A 613 3.28 21.34 3.77
CA TRP A 613 3.32 22.58 4.57
C TRP A 613 4.10 23.73 3.91
N ALA A 614 4.97 23.40 2.94
CA ALA A 614 5.70 24.35 2.11
C ALA A 614 4.93 24.71 0.83
N LEU A 615 3.74 24.16 0.61
CA LEU A 615 2.83 24.57 -0.47
C LEU A 615 1.71 25.46 0.10
N GLU A 616 1.37 26.52 -0.61
CA GLU A 616 0.21 27.38 -0.28
C GLU A 616 -0.59 27.65 -1.55
N MET A 617 -1.88 27.30 -1.54
CA MET A 617 -2.72 27.27 -2.76
C MET A 617 -3.92 28.21 -2.64
N THR A 618 -4.07 29.07 -3.64
CA THR A 618 -5.26 29.91 -3.88
C THR A 618 -6.06 29.33 -5.04
N VAL A 619 -7.39 29.39 -4.95
CA VAL A 619 -8.31 29.01 -6.04
C VAL A 619 -9.12 30.24 -6.46
N GLU A 620 -9.16 30.52 -7.76
CA GLU A 620 -9.78 31.71 -8.35
C GLU A 620 -10.79 31.31 -9.45
N PRO A 621 -12.07 31.72 -9.38
CA PRO A 621 -12.72 32.33 -8.22
C PRO A 621 -12.78 31.37 -7.01
N LEU A 622 -13.26 31.87 -5.86
CA LEU A 622 -13.52 31.01 -4.70
C LEU A 622 -14.69 30.05 -5.01
N VAL A 623 -14.55 28.78 -4.62
CA VAL A 623 -15.48 27.68 -4.96
C VAL A 623 -15.82 26.81 -3.74
N SER A 624 -16.67 25.79 -3.92
CA SER A 624 -16.93 24.82 -2.85
C SER A 624 -15.66 24.06 -2.44
N VAL A 625 -15.49 23.79 -1.14
CA VAL A 625 -14.41 22.92 -0.61
C VAL A 625 -14.45 21.50 -1.21
N ASN A 626 -15.62 21.07 -1.69
CA ASN A 626 -15.82 19.79 -2.36
C ASN A 626 -15.83 19.88 -3.89
N ALA A 627 -15.33 20.98 -4.48
CA ALA A 627 -15.28 21.14 -5.93
C ALA A 627 -14.36 20.10 -6.61
N ARG A 628 -14.82 19.59 -7.75
CA ARG A 628 -14.04 18.81 -8.70
C ARG A 628 -13.69 19.70 -9.90
N PHE A 629 -12.42 19.68 -10.28
CA PHE A 629 -11.85 20.42 -11.39
C PHE A 629 -11.42 19.44 -12.49
N ALA A 630 -12.21 19.32 -13.55
CA ALA A 630 -11.88 18.56 -14.74
C ALA A 630 -10.69 19.20 -15.49
N VAL A 631 -9.87 18.37 -16.11
CA VAL A 631 -8.78 18.83 -17.00
C VAL A 631 -9.32 19.00 -18.42
N PRO A 632 -9.04 20.11 -19.12
CA PRO A 632 -9.44 20.26 -20.52
C PRO A 632 -8.84 19.18 -21.42
N ALA A 633 -9.57 18.79 -22.46
CA ALA A 633 -9.07 17.85 -23.46
C ALA A 633 -7.77 18.37 -24.12
N GLY A 634 -6.73 17.53 -24.15
CA GLY A 634 -5.41 17.89 -24.68
C GLY A 634 -4.51 18.69 -23.72
N ARG A 635 -4.95 18.97 -22.49
CA ARG A 635 -4.16 19.63 -21.43
C ARG A 635 -3.81 18.63 -20.32
N VAL A 636 -2.71 18.87 -19.61
CA VAL A 636 -2.20 18.02 -18.52
C VAL A 636 -1.53 18.83 -17.43
N LEU A 637 -1.61 18.35 -16.18
CA LEU A 637 -0.82 18.91 -15.08
C LEU A 637 0.60 18.32 -15.12
N TYR A 638 1.61 19.17 -15.22
CA TYR A 638 3.02 18.79 -15.33
C TYR A 638 3.90 19.65 -14.42
N PRO A 639 3.91 19.39 -13.09
CA PRO A 639 4.55 20.28 -12.11
C PRO A 639 6.07 20.46 -12.32
N THR A 640 6.74 19.46 -12.88
CA THR A 640 8.18 19.46 -13.18
C THR A 640 8.61 20.50 -14.22
N ALA A 641 7.69 21.13 -14.96
CA ALA A 641 7.99 22.24 -15.86
C ALA A 641 8.76 23.40 -15.17
N VAL A 642 8.59 23.58 -13.85
CA VAL A 642 9.29 24.62 -13.09
C VAL A 642 10.80 24.36 -12.89
N LEU A 643 11.27 23.13 -13.15
CA LEU A 643 12.69 22.76 -13.07
C LEU A 643 13.46 23.02 -14.36
N THR A 644 12.76 23.11 -15.50
CA THR A 644 13.34 23.46 -16.80
C THR A 644 13.69 24.95 -16.82
N PRO A 645 14.82 25.38 -17.41
CA PRO A 645 15.06 26.78 -17.72
C PRO A 645 13.91 27.40 -18.53
N VAL A 646 13.78 28.74 -18.49
CA VAL A 646 13.02 29.46 -19.52
C VAL A 646 13.93 29.59 -20.73
N GLU A 647 13.44 29.26 -21.92
CA GLU A 647 14.09 29.70 -23.16
C GLU A 647 13.75 31.18 -23.37
N GLU A 648 14.77 32.05 -23.44
CA GLU A 648 14.66 33.52 -23.54
C GLU A 648 14.25 34.02 -24.94
#